data_AF-D2R2J3-F1
#
_entry.id   AF-D2R2J3-F1
#
_cell.length_a   1.000
_cell.length_b   1.000
_cell.length_c   1.000
_cell.angle_alpha   90.00
_cell.angle_beta   90.00
_cell.angle_gamma   90.00
#
_symmetry.space_group_name_H-M   'P 1'
#
loop_
_entity.id
_entity.type
_entity.pdbx_description
1 polymer ?
#
loop_
_entity_poly.entity_id
_entity_poly.type
_entity_poly.pdbx_seq_one_letter_code
_entity_poly.pdbx_strand_id
1 'polypeptide(L)'
;MSLQLAIRLSLVAIVSGTLACATNLSAEDQAPRYESKGFLEFPKEVELGEVSAVAVAPTGEIVVLHRGEEPIAVFDAAGKYKTSYGRGMFKVPHGLRFDKQGNLWTTDNGNHVLRRFNSEGVQTKTIGEENKPGNGNLQFRSPDDLVFGSDGSIYVADAGNGRVVKLSAEGDFVFAFGKKGKKEGEFATAHGIAIDSEDRIYIADRGNKRVQQFSSDGKYLASFDVFAGNPFGLLVVGSELLVTEGDQNKLFHLSLDGKLVHTWPQSIDLQLPHLMSVASDGTLYVAEVKGKRVQKFSPRTSPTGAQATACDDVAAPQLLPMNLTRRVADEAGNFKRVTTQEKWDFSKTAFIVCDVWDSHHSLNAVRRETQLLLRMNEVLKVARDRGAMIIHAPSDCMKSYEGHPGRAIAKNAPKASNLPTDIGIWCKQIPTEEAGKYPIDQSDGGEDDDKAEHAIWLKRLGEIGRQPRSPWLKQAAGIEIVDGDPISDNGIEIWNLLEDRKIENIVLLGVHTNMCVLGRPFGLRQLSKNGKHVVLMRDMTDTMYNPASPPYVSHFCGTELIVEHIEKYVCPTITSVDLLGGEPFHFPEDRRHVLMLIGDDEYKTELTLPEFAEKELVPLGFTVTIIHADPKDRNDFPGLVDALPKADLLIVSARRRTPKKEQLDAIRRHIAEGKPVIGIRTASHAFSLRAGSDTSKLAEQGLDSWLDYDAAIHGGNYQGHHGVGPTTAITVAEGAQNHPILRGVDVANLQGKGSLYRTSPLAIDTVPLLIGTISETAPEPIAWTNRAKPTTENGPRARVFYTSLGHVDDFAQPAFRKLLLGGIFWTLEPQYADPSTIDRFLPVAK
;
A
#
# COMPACT_ATOMS: atom_id res chain seq x y z
N MET A 1 50.42 -52.09 -31.25
CA MET A 1 50.97 -51.24 -30.17
C MET A 1 50.31 -49.88 -30.32
N SER A 2 49.51 -49.32 -29.42
CA SER A 2 49.08 -49.72 -28.08
C SER A 2 47.83 -48.87 -27.75
N LEU A 3 46.79 -49.52 -27.17
CA LEU A 3 45.86 -49.10 -26.12
C LEU A 3 45.40 -47.61 -26.00
N GLN A 4 44.14 -47.25 -25.69
CA GLN A 4 42.88 -47.98 -25.46
C GLN A 4 41.76 -46.96 -25.10
N LEU A 5 40.50 -47.33 -25.41
CA LEU A 5 39.24 -47.04 -24.67
C LEU A 5 38.69 -45.59 -24.62
N ALA A 6 37.39 -45.29 -24.75
CA ALA A 6 36.18 -46.12 -24.87
C ALA A 6 34.92 -45.26 -25.22
N ILE A 7 34.09 -45.78 -26.16
CA ILE A 7 32.63 -46.03 -26.03
C ILE A 7 31.65 -44.83 -26.07
N ARG A 8 30.50 -44.81 -26.78
CA ARG A 8 29.77 -45.57 -27.83
C ARG A 8 28.60 -44.66 -28.28
N LEU A 9 28.27 -44.52 -29.57
CA LEU A 9 27.16 -45.21 -30.31
C LEU A 9 25.79 -45.10 -29.59
N SER A 10 24.67 -44.61 -30.17
CA SER A 10 24.16 -44.76 -31.54
C SER A 10 22.95 -43.86 -31.85
N LEU A 11 22.76 -43.64 -33.16
CA LEU A 11 21.50 -43.58 -33.95
C LEU A 11 20.39 -42.55 -33.65
N VAL A 12 20.22 -41.69 -34.65
CA VAL A 12 18.99 -40.95 -34.99
C VAL A 12 18.13 -41.83 -35.90
N ALA A 13 16.89 -42.14 -35.49
CA ALA A 13 15.78 -42.51 -36.38
C ALA A 13 14.42 -42.43 -35.66
N ILE A 14 13.51 -41.63 -36.25
CA ILE A 14 12.05 -41.74 -36.28
C ILE A 14 11.31 -41.71 -34.93
N VAL A 15 10.58 -40.62 -34.66
CA VAL A 15 9.33 -40.67 -33.87
C VAL A 15 8.21 -40.01 -34.65
N SER A 16 7.37 -40.87 -35.20
CA SER A 16 5.98 -40.64 -35.59
C SER A 16 5.09 -40.42 -34.38
N GLY A 17 4.18 -39.45 -34.48
CA GLY A 17 2.86 -39.47 -33.82
C GLY A 17 2.82 -39.25 -32.31
N THR A 18 2.58 -38.01 -31.89
CA THR A 18 1.79 -37.74 -30.68
C THR A 18 0.46 -37.12 -31.11
N LEU A 19 -0.59 -37.92 -30.97
CA LEU A 19 -1.98 -37.47 -30.93
C LEU A 19 -2.07 -36.31 -29.92
N ALA A 20 -2.61 -35.17 -30.36
CA ALA A 20 -3.13 -34.18 -29.45
C ALA A 20 -4.25 -34.85 -28.63
N CYS A 21 -4.00 -35.09 -27.33
CA CYS A 21 -5.08 -35.32 -26.39
C CYS A 21 -5.84 -34.00 -26.26
N ALA A 22 -6.87 -33.82 -27.09
CA ALA A 22 -7.97 -32.93 -26.76
C ALA A 22 -8.62 -33.53 -25.50
N THR A 23 -8.29 -32.97 -24.33
CA THR A 23 -9.07 -33.21 -23.12
C THR A 23 -10.46 -32.65 -23.39
N ASN A 24 -11.43 -33.53 -23.61
CA ASN A 24 -12.83 -33.14 -23.56
C ASN A 24 -13.10 -32.65 -22.14
N LEU A 25 -13.18 -31.33 -21.98
CA LEU A 25 -13.69 -30.68 -20.79
C LEU A 25 -15.06 -31.31 -20.45
N SER A 26 -15.26 -31.62 -19.18
CA SER A 26 -16.51 -32.21 -18.71
C SER A 26 -17.68 -31.24 -18.99
N ALA A 27 -18.92 -31.73 -19.03
CA ALA A 27 -20.09 -30.85 -19.19
C ALA A 27 -20.23 -29.81 -18.04
N GLU A 28 -19.54 -30.04 -16.92
CA GLU A 28 -19.49 -29.15 -15.75
C GLU A 28 -18.50 -27.99 -15.96
N ASP A 29 -17.39 -28.21 -16.66
CA ASP A 29 -16.41 -27.17 -17.04
C ASP A 29 -16.95 -26.18 -18.09
N GLN A 30 -18.10 -26.47 -18.69
CA GLN A 30 -18.80 -25.60 -19.66
C GLN A 30 -19.93 -24.78 -19.02
N ALA A 31 -20.22 -24.97 -17.73
CA ALA A 31 -21.23 -24.20 -17.02
C ALA A 31 -20.79 -22.73 -16.88
N PRO A 32 -21.69 -21.74 -17.09
CA PRO A 32 -21.34 -20.35 -16.87
C PRO A 32 -21.00 -20.11 -15.39
N ARG A 33 -19.84 -19.50 -15.13
CA ARG A 33 -19.37 -19.14 -13.77
C ARG A 33 -20.33 -18.23 -13.01
N TYR A 34 -21.19 -17.56 -13.77
CA TYR A 34 -22.17 -16.62 -13.28
C TYR A 34 -23.57 -17.06 -13.71
N GLU A 35 -24.54 -16.81 -12.85
CA GLU A 35 -25.96 -16.98 -13.17
C GLU A 35 -26.68 -15.64 -13.12
N SER A 36 -27.56 -15.40 -14.10
CA SER A 36 -28.33 -14.17 -14.11
C SER A 36 -29.31 -14.13 -12.94
N LYS A 37 -29.32 -13.01 -12.22
CA LYS A 37 -30.26 -12.70 -11.14
C LYS A 37 -31.26 -11.61 -11.55
N GLY A 38 -31.52 -11.49 -12.85
CA GLY A 38 -32.39 -10.45 -13.40
C GLY A 38 -31.69 -9.10 -13.50
N PHE A 39 -32.45 -8.02 -13.30
CA PHE A 39 -32.03 -6.66 -13.62
C PHE A 39 -32.11 -5.72 -12.41
N LEU A 40 -31.44 -4.57 -12.46
CA LEU A 40 -31.77 -3.45 -11.57
C LEU A 40 -33.13 -2.88 -11.97
N GLU A 41 -33.98 -2.64 -10.98
CA GLU A 41 -35.34 -2.15 -11.19
C GLU A 41 -35.39 -0.64 -11.02
N PHE A 42 -35.78 0.06 -12.08
CA PHE A 42 -35.96 1.50 -12.08
C PHE A 42 -37.43 1.85 -11.83
N PRO A 43 -37.75 2.91 -11.07
CA PRO A 43 -39.11 3.43 -10.96
C PRO A 43 -39.66 3.83 -12.34
N LYS A 44 -40.98 3.75 -12.52
CA LYS A 44 -41.63 4.05 -13.81
C LYS A 44 -41.45 5.50 -14.24
N GLU A 45 -41.20 6.38 -13.27
CA GLU A 45 -41.00 7.82 -13.45
C GLU A 45 -39.60 8.14 -13.97
N VAL A 46 -38.64 7.21 -13.88
CA VAL A 46 -37.28 7.40 -14.37
C VAL A 46 -37.22 7.00 -15.84
N GLU A 47 -37.08 7.98 -16.72
CA GLU A 47 -36.90 7.73 -18.15
C GLU A 47 -35.46 7.30 -18.46
N LEU A 48 -35.27 5.99 -18.63
CA LEU A 48 -33.99 5.40 -18.97
C LEU A 48 -33.58 5.65 -20.42
N GLY A 49 -32.40 6.23 -20.57
CA GLY A 49 -31.65 6.23 -21.83
C GLY A 49 -30.85 4.94 -22.03
N GLU A 50 -29.99 4.93 -23.05
CA GLU A 50 -28.99 3.88 -23.21
C GLU A 50 -28.05 3.86 -21.99
N VAL A 51 -27.84 2.68 -21.40
CA VAL A 51 -27.03 2.52 -20.19
C VAL A 51 -25.60 2.20 -20.58
N SER A 52 -24.68 3.13 -20.35
CA SER A 52 -23.29 3.01 -20.78
C SER A 52 -22.38 2.41 -19.72
N ALA A 53 -22.66 2.67 -18.44
CA ALA A 53 -21.83 2.18 -17.36
C ALA A 53 -22.58 1.94 -16.06
N VAL A 54 -22.00 1.07 -15.25
CA VAL A 54 -22.38 0.82 -13.86
C VAL A 54 -21.10 0.76 -13.04
N ALA A 55 -21.13 1.30 -11.84
CA ALA A 55 -20.04 1.27 -10.87
C ALA A 55 -20.60 0.97 -9.48
N VAL A 56 -19.90 0.14 -8.71
CA VAL A 56 -20.23 -0.13 -7.31
C VAL A 56 -19.22 0.60 -6.44
N ALA A 57 -19.71 1.44 -5.54
CA ALA A 57 -18.90 2.16 -4.56
C ALA A 57 -18.33 1.20 -3.51
N PRO A 58 -17.22 1.54 -2.83
CA PRO A 58 -16.73 0.77 -1.69
C PRO A 58 -17.76 0.57 -0.56
N THR A 59 -18.73 1.49 -0.45
CA THR A 59 -19.85 1.39 0.50
C THR A 59 -20.95 0.42 0.08
N GLY A 60 -20.84 -0.16 -1.12
CA GLY A 60 -21.84 -1.02 -1.75
C GLY A 60 -22.91 -0.26 -2.56
N GLU A 61 -22.92 1.08 -2.54
CA GLU A 61 -23.85 1.87 -3.36
C GLU A 61 -23.61 1.62 -4.86
N ILE A 62 -24.68 1.40 -5.63
CA ILE A 62 -24.57 1.10 -7.06
C ILE A 62 -24.99 2.35 -7.83
N VAL A 63 -24.10 2.83 -8.72
CA VAL A 63 -24.36 3.99 -9.55
C VAL A 63 -24.40 3.56 -11.01
N VAL A 64 -25.42 4.01 -11.73
CA VAL A 64 -25.65 3.73 -13.14
C VAL A 64 -25.56 5.03 -13.92
N LEU A 65 -24.80 5.01 -15.00
CA LEU A 65 -24.68 6.11 -15.94
C LEU A 65 -25.43 5.77 -17.24
N HIS A 66 -26.40 6.60 -17.61
CA HIS A 66 -27.24 6.41 -18.79
C HIS A 66 -27.48 7.71 -19.56
N ARG A 67 -27.95 7.59 -20.82
CA ARG A 67 -28.17 8.72 -21.74
C ARG A 67 -29.59 9.29 -21.65
N GLY A 68 -30.16 9.32 -20.46
CA GLY A 68 -31.51 9.84 -20.17
C GLY A 68 -31.47 11.27 -19.67
N GLU A 69 -32.60 11.80 -19.22
CA GLU A 69 -32.69 13.20 -18.77
C GLU A 69 -31.86 13.48 -17.52
N GLU A 70 -31.85 12.55 -16.55
CA GLU A 70 -31.01 12.57 -15.36
C GLU A 70 -29.98 11.43 -15.46
N PRO A 71 -28.79 11.67 -16.02
CA PRO A 71 -27.89 10.61 -16.46
C PRO A 71 -27.31 9.71 -15.37
N ILE A 72 -27.31 10.17 -14.11
CA ILE A 72 -26.72 9.43 -12.99
C ILE A 72 -27.85 8.94 -12.09
N ALA A 73 -28.06 7.64 -12.05
CA ALA A 73 -29.02 6.98 -11.16
C ALA A 73 -28.28 6.23 -10.04
N VAL A 74 -28.76 6.37 -8.81
CA VAL A 74 -28.13 5.82 -7.60
C VAL A 74 -29.06 4.82 -6.94
N PHE A 75 -28.50 3.67 -6.55
CA PHE A 75 -29.17 2.57 -5.87
C PHE A 75 -28.42 2.23 -4.59
N ASP A 76 -29.13 1.77 -3.56
CA ASP A 76 -28.48 1.19 -2.39
C ASP A 76 -27.81 -0.16 -2.71
N ALA A 77 -27.07 -0.70 -1.74
CA ALA A 77 -26.40 -1.98 -1.87
C ALA A 77 -27.33 -3.18 -2.12
N ALA A 78 -28.62 -3.05 -1.83
CA ALA A 78 -29.62 -4.06 -2.14
C ALA A 78 -30.18 -3.93 -3.57
N GLY A 79 -29.71 -2.94 -4.34
CA GLY A 79 -30.18 -2.67 -5.69
C GLY A 79 -31.52 -1.92 -5.73
N LYS A 80 -31.92 -1.26 -4.64
CA LYS A 80 -33.13 -0.42 -4.62
C LYS A 80 -32.78 1.01 -5.00
N TYR A 81 -33.55 1.57 -5.93
CA TYR A 81 -33.39 2.95 -6.39
C TYR A 81 -33.50 3.97 -5.26
N LYS A 82 -32.56 4.92 -5.20
CA LYS A 82 -32.51 6.02 -4.23
C LYS A 82 -32.85 7.36 -4.87
N THR A 83 -32.10 7.76 -5.90
CA THR A 83 -32.19 9.09 -6.51
C THR A 83 -31.56 9.09 -7.90
N SER A 84 -31.81 10.15 -8.68
CA SER A 84 -31.06 10.46 -9.90
C SER A 84 -30.66 11.93 -9.92
N TYR A 85 -29.64 12.27 -10.68
CA TYR A 85 -29.16 13.64 -10.88
C TYR A 85 -28.37 13.78 -12.19
N GLY A 86 -27.84 14.98 -12.45
CA GLY A 86 -26.98 15.26 -13.60
C GLY A 86 -27.69 15.87 -14.81
N ARG A 87 -28.94 16.34 -14.65
CA ARG A 87 -29.72 16.94 -15.74
C ARG A 87 -28.96 18.05 -16.44
N GLY A 88 -28.84 17.94 -17.77
CA GLY A 88 -28.17 18.92 -18.62
C GLY A 88 -26.64 18.97 -18.47
N MET A 89 -26.03 18.12 -17.65
CA MET A 89 -24.57 18.11 -17.43
C MET A 89 -23.80 17.30 -18.47
N PHE A 90 -24.49 16.37 -19.16
CA PHE A 90 -23.88 15.41 -20.07
C PHE A 90 -24.41 15.55 -21.49
N LYS A 91 -23.54 15.31 -22.48
CA LYS A 91 -23.90 15.27 -23.89
C LYS A 91 -23.93 13.84 -24.43
N VAL A 92 -22.87 13.06 -24.18
CA VAL A 92 -22.87 11.61 -24.41
C VAL A 92 -22.10 10.97 -23.24
N PRO A 93 -22.79 10.70 -22.11
CA PRO A 93 -22.15 10.05 -20.98
C PRO A 93 -21.66 8.64 -21.38
N HIS A 94 -20.50 8.25 -20.87
CA HIS A 94 -19.85 7.00 -21.28
C HIS A 94 -19.32 6.19 -20.09
N GLY A 95 -18.17 6.55 -19.52
CA GLY A 95 -17.48 5.84 -18.44
C GLY A 95 -17.86 6.32 -17.05
N LEU A 96 -17.77 5.41 -16.07
CA LEU A 96 -18.12 5.63 -14.66
C LEU A 96 -17.26 4.74 -13.75
N ARG A 97 -16.54 5.33 -12.79
CA ARG A 97 -15.73 4.62 -11.78
C ARG A 97 -15.68 5.38 -10.46
N PHE A 98 -15.37 4.67 -9.38
CA PHE A 98 -15.00 5.30 -8.10
C PHE A 98 -13.49 5.30 -7.90
N ASP A 99 -12.95 6.38 -7.35
CA ASP A 99 -11.58 6.39 -6.82
C ASP A 99 -11.52 5.75 -5.42
N LYS A 100 -10.31 5.55 -4.89
CA LYS A 100 -10.08 4.94 -3.56
C LYS A 100 -10.71 5.76 -2.43
N GLN A 101 -10.92 7.06 -2.62
CA GLN A 101 -11.54 7.95 -1.64
C GLN A 101 -13.07 7.96 -1.74
N GLY A 102 -13.65 7.20 -2.69
CA GLY A 102 -15.09 7.10 -2.90
C GLY A 102 -15.68 8.26 -3.71
N ASN A 103 -14.87 9.06 -4.40
CA ASN A 103 -15.39 10.04 -5.35
C ASN A 103 -15.77 9.35 -6.66
N LEU A 104 -16.88 9.77 -7.24
CA LEU A 104 -17.37 9.27 -8.51
C LEU A 104 -16.71 10.05 -9.65
N TRP A 105 -16.14 9.35 -10.61
CA TRP A 105 -15.55 9.91 -11.82
C TRP A 105 -16.30 9.43 -13.06
N THR A 106 -16.60 10.36 -13.96
CA THR A 106 -17.26 10.07 -15.23
C THR A 106 -16.46 10.58 -16.41
N THR A 107 -16.64 9.93 -17.56
CA THR A 107 -16.24 10.47 -18.86
C THR A 107 -17.48 10.89 -19.64
N ASP A 108 -17.38 12.02 -20.32
CA ASP A 108 -18.37 12.47 -21.29
C ASP A 108 -17.74 12.51 -22.67
N ASN A 109 -18.08 11.51 -23.47
CA ASN A 109 -17.61 11.37 -24.84
C ASN A 109 -18.00 12.60 -25.67
N GLY A 110 -19.22 13.12 -25.50
CA GLY A 110 -19.78 14.20 -26.32
C GLY A 110 -19.29 15.58 -25.92
N ASN A 111 -19.07 15.80 -24.62
CA ASN A 111 -18.49 17.05 -24.10
C ASN A 111 -16.96 17.05 -24.08
N HIS A 112 -16.32 15.88 -24.28
CA HIS A 112 -14.87 15.72 -24.30
C HIS A 112 -14.18 16.06 -22.96
N VAL A 113 -14.83 15.71 -21.85
CA VAL A 113 -14.35 16.02 -20.48
C VAL A 113 -14.48 14.82 -19.56
N LEU A 114 -13.73 14.88 -18.45
CA LEU A 114 -13.90 14.05 -17.27
C LEU A 114 -14.56 14.90 -16.18
N ARG A 115 -15.43 14.31 -15.35
CA ARG A 115 -16.05 15.00 -14.20
C ARG A 115 -15.86 14.18 -12.94
N ARG A 116 -15.59 14.84 -11.81
CA ARG A 116 -15.54 14.24 -10.47
C ARG A 116 -16.69 14.74 -9.62
N PHE A 117 -17.34 13.86 -8.88
CA PHE A 117 -18.40 14.14 -7.94
C PHE A 117 -18.03 13.59 -6.55
N ASN A 118 -18.38 14.31 -5.49
CA ASN A 118 -18.25 13.81 -4.12
C ASN A 118 -19.38 12.81 -3.79
N SER A 119 -19.36 12.25 -2.57
CA SER A 119 -20.38 11.31 -2.08
C SER A 119 -21.80 11.90 -1.94
N GLU A 120 -21.94 13.22 -2.02
CA GLU A 120 -23.23 13.92 -1.99
C GLU A 120 -23.79 14.16 -3.40
N GLY A 121 -23.08 13.71 -4.45
CA GLY A 121 -23.45 13.93 -5.85
C GLY A 121 -23.10 15.33 -6.37
N VAL A 122 -22.32 16.11 -5.62
CA VAL A 122 -21.88 17.46 -6.02
C VAL A 122 -20.64 17.34 -6.91
N GLN A 123 -20.69 17.94 -8.10
CA GLN A 123 -19.52 18.00 -8.98
C GLN A 123 -18.42 18.87 -8.35
N THR A 124 -17.26 18.28 -8.10
CA THR A 124 -16.10 18.96 -7.50
C THR A 124 -15.01 19.29 -8.52
N LYS A 125 -15.02 18.65 -9.69
CA LYS A 125 -13.98 18.88 -10.71
C LYS A 125 -14.46 18.60 -12.13
N THR A 126 -13.87 19.31 -13.09
CA THR A 126 -13.92 19.00 -14.53
C THR A 126 -12.50 19.06 -15.08
N ILE A 127 -12.12 18.07 -15.89
CA ILE A 127 -10.83 18.02 -16.59
C ILE A 127 -11.12 17.90 -18.08
N GLY A 128 -10.50 18.73 -18.89
CA GLY A 128 -10.85 18.89 -20.31
C GLY A 128 -11.44 20.27 -20.60
N GLU A 129 -11.58 20.58 -21.89
CA GLU A 129 -12.30 21.76 -22.36
C GLU A 129 -13.67 21.33 -22.89
N GLU A 130 -14.72 21.69 -22.16
CA GLU A 130 -16.09 21.30 -22.48
C GLU A 130 -16.51 21.74 -23.89
N ASN A 131 -17.09 20.79 -24.64
CA ASN A 131 -17.50 20.92 -26.05
C ASN A 131 -16.35 21.22 -27.03
N LYS A 132 -15.09 21.06 -26.64
CA LYS A 132 -13.92 21.31 -27.50
C LYS A 132 -13.05 20.07 -27.64
N PRO A 133 -13.21 19.27 -28.71
CA PRO A 133 -12.32 18.13 -28.94
C PRO A 133 -10.91 18.61 -29.26
N GLY A 134 -9.92 18.06 -28.55
CA GLY A 134 -8.51 18.39 -28.76
C GLY A 134 -7.61 17.20 -28.46
N ASN A 135 -6.30 17.38 -28.62
CA ASN A 135 -5.28 16.36 -28.36
C ASN A 135 -4.08 16.90 -27.56
N GLY A 136 -4.20 18.10 -26.98
CA GLY A 136 -3.26 18.63 -26.00
C GLY A 136 -3.25 17.82 -24.69
N ASN A 137 -2.37 18.21 -23.76
CA ASN A 137 -2.11 17.49 -22.51
C ASN A 137 -3.37 17.27 -21.64
N LEU A 138 -4.23 18.28 -21.54
CA LEU A 138 -5.52 18.20 -20.83
C LEU A 138 -6.71 18.40 -21.76
N GLN A 139 -6.55 18.08 -23.04
CA GLN A 139 -7.64 18.09 -24.01
C GLN A 139 -7.93 16.66 -24.45
N PHE A 140 -9.20 16.31 -24.51
CA PHE A 140 -9.65 14.99 -24.94
C PHE A 140 -10.42 15.10 -26.23
N ARG A 141 -10.51 13.99 -26.97
CA ARG A 141 -11.44 13.82 -28.07
C ARG A 141 -12.18 12.51 -27.82
N SER A 142 -13.39 12.64 -27.31
CA SER A 142 -14.26 11.52 -26.98
C SER A 142 -13.59 10.54 -26.00
N PRO A 143 -13.32 10.95 -24.75
CA PRO A 143 -12.83 10.04 -23.73
C PRO A 143 -13.93 9.03 -23.38
N ASP A 144 -13.60 7.75 -23.39
CA ASP A 144 -14.58 6.67 -23.22
C ASP A 144 -14.55 6.08 -21.82
N ASP A 145 -13.39 5.84 -21.23
CA ASP A 145 -13.28 5.22 -19.90
C ASP A 145 -12.02 5.68 -19.16
N LEU A 146 -11.95 5.39 -17.85
CA LEU A 146 -10.79 5.67 -17.02
C LEU A 146 -10.58 4.60 -15.95
N VAL A 147 -9.37 4.52 -15.40
CA VAL A 147 -9.02 3.70 -14.22
C VAL A 147 -7.98 4.41 -13.36
N PHE A 148 -7.77 3.92 -12.14
CA PHE A 148 -6.83 4.49 -11.17
C PHE A 148 -5.67 3.53 -10.93
N GLY A 149 -4.45 4.06 -10.94
CA GLY A 149 -3.24 3.35 -10.51
C GLY A 149 -3.19 3.18 -8.99
N SER A 150 -2.31 2.30 -8.53
CA SER A 150 -2.07 2.06 -7.11
C SER A 150 -1.68 3.34 -6.35
N ASP A 151 -0.95 4.24 -7.01
CA ASP A 151 -0.50 5.57 -6.56
C ASP A 151 -1.59 6.67 -6.62
N GLY A 152 -2.80 6.34 -7.10
CA GLY A 152 -3.89 7.29 -7.31
C GLY A 152 -3.86 8.02 -8.66
N SER A 153 -2.87 7.78 -9.51
CA SER A 153 -2.83 8.30 -10.88
C SER A 153 -4.06 7.89 -11.68
N ILE A 154 -4.49 8.72 -12.63
CA ILE A 154 -5.68 8.47 -13.45
C ILE A 154 -5.24 8.13 -14.87
N TYR A 155 -5.62 6.97 -15.38
CA TYR A 155 -5.39 6.59 -16.78
C TYR A 155 -6.69 6.72 -17.56
N VAL A 156 -6.67 7.47 -18.65
CA VAL A 156 -7.86 7.86 -19.41
C VAL A 156 -7.74 7.33 -20.83
N ALA A 157 -8.73 6.55 -21.27
CA ALA A 157 -8.85 6.08 -22.63
C ALA A 157 -9.44 7.21 -23.52
N ASP A 158 -8.56 7.95 -24.18
CA ASP A 158 -8.89 9.09 -25.05
C ASP A 158 -9.20 8.57 -26.47
N ALA A 159 -10.36 7.92 -26.59
CA ALA A 159 -10.71 7.01 -27.68
C ALA A 159 -10.62 7.66 -29.06
N GLY A 160 -11.14 8.88 -29.20
CA GLY A 160 -11.15 9.60 -30.47
C GLY A 160 -9.78 10.12 -30.90
N ASN A 161 -8.79 10.16 -30.01
CA ASN A 161 -7.37 10.39 -30.35
C ASN A 161 -6.58 9.08 -30.49
N GLY A 162 -7.14 7.94 -30.07
CA GLY A 162 -6.47 6.64 -30.10
C GLY A 162 -5.23 6.66 -29.21
N ARG A 163 -5.33 7.16 -27.98
CA ARG A 163 -4.24 7.22 -27.00
C ARG A 163 -4.76 6.97 -25.58
N VAL A 164 -3.85 6.77 -24.65
CA VAL A 164 -4.10 6.77 -23.21
C VAL A 164 -3.37 7.95 -22.59
N VAL A 165 -4.06 8.69 -21.73
CA VAL A 165 -3.50 9.83 -20.99
C VAL A 165 -3.37 9.45 -19.52
N LYS A 166 -2.17 9.58 -18.95
CA LYS A 166 -1.93 9.47 -17.50
C LYS A 166 -1.96 10.86 -16.87
N LEU A 167 -2.77 11.00 -15.82
CA LEU A 167 -2.84 12.16 -14.95
C LEU A 167 -2.39 11.80 -13.53
N SER A 168 -2.00 12.79 -12.73
CA SER A 168 -1.79 12.62 -11.29
C SER A 168 -3.12 12.37 -10.57
N ALA A 169 -3.06 12.03 -9.28
CA ALA A 169 -4.26 11.95 -8.43
C ALA A 169 -5.01 13.29 -8.38
N GLU A 170 -4.27 14.39 -8.50
CA GLU A 170 -4.80 15.75 -8.59
C GLU A 170 -5.29 16.08 -10.00
N GLY A 171 -5.16 15.20 -11.00
CA GLY A 171 -5.67 15.43 -12.35
C GLY A 171 -4.76 16.29 -13.24
N ASP A 172 -3.51 16.48 -12.86
CA ASP A 172 -2.51 17.16 -13.69
C ASP A 172 -1.93 16.18 -14.73
N PHE A 173 -1.60 16.67 -15.92
CA PHE A 173 -1.04 15.82 -16.96
C PHE A 173 0.36 15.31 -16.60
N VAL A 174 0.56 13.99 -16.68
CA VAL A 174 1.87 13.36 -16.47
C VAL A 174 2.49 13.00 -17.82
N PHE A 175 1.86 12.09 -18.57
CA PHE A 175 2.27 11.72 -19.92
C PHE A 175 1.10 11.10 -20.70
N ALA A 176 1.30 10.84 -21.99
CA ALA A 176 0.37 10.05 -22.80
C ALA A 176 1.12 9.08 -23.71
N PHE A 177 0.49 7.96 -24.03
CA PHE A 177 1.04 6.93 -24.92
C PHE A 177 0.00 6.43 -25.92
N GLY A 178 0.50 5.92 -27.04
CA GLY A 178 -0.29 5.50 -28.18
C GLY A 178 -0.74 6.61 -29.12
N LYS A 179 -1.26 6.19 -30.27
CA LYS A 179 -1.80 7.05 -31.34
C LYS A 179 -2.74 6.23 -32.23
N LYS A 180 -3.51 6.91 -33.09
CA LYS A 180 -4.33 6.25 -34.11
C LYS A 180 -3.51 5.32 -35.00
N GLY A 181 -3.95 4.06 -35.11
CA GLY A 181 -3.31 3.10 -35.99
C GLY A 181 -3.71 1.65 -35.71
N LYS A 182 -2.89 0.72 -36.21
CA LYS A 182 -3.14 -0.74 -36.13
C LYS A 182 -1.94 -1.53 -35.60
N LYS A 183 -0.78 -0.88 -35.44
CA LYS A 183 0.43 -1.54 -34.95
C LYS A 183 0.38 -1.71 -33.43
N GLU A 184 1.32 -2.49 -32.88
CA GLU A 184 1.53 -2.57 -31.43
C GLU A 184 1.73 -1.17 -30.84
N GLY A 185 1.04 -0.89 -29.75
CA GLY A 185 1.03 0.43 -29.12
C GLY A 185 0.17 1.48 -29.84
N GLU A 186 -0.47 1.15 -30.97
CA GLU A 186 -1.42 2.04 -31.66
C GLU A 186 -2.86 1.54 -31.45
N PHE A 187 -3.82 2.46 -31.46
CA PHE A 187 -5.23 2.17 -31.20
C PHE A 187 -6.11 2.71 -32.33
N ALA A 188 -7.04 1.92 -32.87
CA ALA A 188 -8.10 2.45 -33.71
C ALA A 188 -9.15 3.17 -32.86
N THR A 189 -9.47 2.61 -31.69
CA THR A 189 -10.36 3.22 -30.69
C THR A 189 -10.01 2.62 -29.33
N ALA A 190 -9.26 3.36 -28.50
CA ALA A 190 -8.97 2.98 -27.13
C ALA A 190 -10.24 3.19 -26.28
N HIS A 191 -11.04 2.15 -26.11
CA HIS A 191 -12.42 2.26 -25.62
C HIS A 191 -12.54 1.95 -24.13
N GLY A 192 -12.51 0.66 -23.76
CA GLY A 192 -12.48 0.22 -22.37
C GLY A 192 -11.05 0.15 -21.85
N ILE A 193 -10.88 0.42 -20.56
CA ILE A 193 -9.59 0.34 -19.87
C ILE A 193 -9.77 -0.39 -18.54
N ALA A 194 -8.84 -1.30 -18.24
CA ALA A 194 -8.73 -1.97 -16.95
C ALA A 194 -7.29 -1.94 -16.46
N ILE A 195 -7.10 -2.13 -15.16
CA ILE A 195 -5.79 -2.17 -14.52
C ILE A 195 -5.78 -3.31 -13.50
N ASP A 196 -4.67 -4.03 -13.39
CA ASP A 196 -4.51 -5.08 -12.37
C ASP A 196 -3.69 -4.59 -11.16
N SER A 197 -3.49 -5.48 -10.19
CA SER A 197 -2.78 -5.19 -8.94
C SER A 197 -1.28 -4.88 -9.12
N GLU A 198 -0.71 -5.14 -10.29
CA GLU A 198 0.67 -4.81 -10.65
C GLU A 198 0.76 -3.49 -11.46
N ASP A 199 -0.33 -2.73 -11.54
CA ASP A 199 -0.50 -1.56 -12.40
C ASP A 199 -0.24 -1.83 -13.90
N ARG A 200 -0.49 -3.07 -14.37
CA ARG A 200 -0.52 -3.35 -15.81
C ARG A 200 -1.87 -2.92 -16.36
N ILE A 201 -1.83 -2.19 -17.47
CA ILE A 201 -2.98 -1.52 -18.08
C ILE A 201 -3.44 -2.32 -19.29
N TYR A 202 -4.73 -2.63 -19.36
CA TYR A 202 -5.37 -3.35 -20.44
C TYR A 202 -6.31 -2.40 -21.19
N ILE A 203 -6.17 -2.33 -22.51
CA ILE A 203 -6.95 -1.44 -23.38
C ILE A 203 -7.72 -2.25 -24.39
N ALA A 204 -9.05 -2.10 -24.41
CA ALA A 204 -9.90 -2.62 -25.47
C ALA A 204 -9.74 -1.70 -26.69
N ASP A 205 -8.94 -2.14 -27.64
CA ASP A 205 -8.76 -1.48 -28.94
C ASP A 205 -9.90 -1.88 -29.87
N ARG A 206 -11.08 -1.32 -29.57
CA ARG A 206 -12.37 -1.72 -30.13
C ARG A 206 -12.35 -1.82 -31.65
N GLY A 207 -11.83 -0.79 -32.32
CA GLY A 207 -11.80 -0.72 -33.78
C GLY A 207 -10.84 -1.72 -34.45
N ASN A 208 -9.86 -2.24 -33.71
CA ASN A 208 -8.94 -3.28 -34.18
C ASN A 208 -9.27 -4.68 -33.65
N LYS A 209 -10.36 -4.82 -32.88
CA LYS A 209 -10.85 -6.11 -32.36
C LYS A 209 -9.81 -6.86 -31.53
N ARG A 210 -9.11 -6.15 -30.66
CA ARG A 210 -8.09 -6.71 -29.76
C ARG A 210 -8.05 -6.03 -28.41
N VAL A 211 -7.41 -6.68 -27.44
CA VAL A 211 -7.00 -6.05 -26.19
C VAL A 211 -5.48 -5.92 -26.21
N GLN A 212 -4.94 -4.77 -25.83
CA GLN A 212 -3.50 -4.58 -25.67
C GLN A 212 -3.15 -4.32 -24.20
N GLN A 213 -2.04 -4.88 -23.75
CA GLN A 213 -1.50 -4.75 -22.41
C GLN A 213 -0.28 -3.82 -22.40
N PHE A 214 -0.19 -2.97 -21.38
CA PHE A 214 0.89 -2.00 -21.19
C PHE A 214 1.36 -2.00 -19.73
N SER A 215 2.58 -1.57 -19.48
CA SER A 215 3.06 -1.23 -18.16
C SER A 215 2.50 0.13 -17.69
N SER A 216 2.67 0.43 -16.40
CA SER A 216 2.27 1.70 -15.79
C SER A 216 2.98 2.95 -16.35
N ASP A 217 4.13 2.78 -17.01
CA ASP A 217 4.87 3.82 -17.74
C ASP A 217 4.52 3.86 -19.24
N GLY A 218 3.52 3.10 -19.69
CA GLY A 218 2.98 3.14 -21.05
C GLY A 218 3.76 2.34 -22.10
N LYS A 219 4.65 1.43 -21.69
CA LYS A 219 5.33 0.52 -22.63
C LYS A 219 4.40 -0.62 -23.01
N TYR A 220 4.34 -0.93 -24.30
CA TYR A 220 3.60 -2.09 -24.81
C TYR A 220 4.19 -3.39 -24.28
N LEU A 221 3.33 -4.30 -23.81
CA LEU A 221 3.71 -5.61 -23.28
C LEU A 221 3.18 -6.75 -24.16
N ALA A 222 1.89 -6.74 -24.50
CA ALA A 222 1.24 -7.83 -25.23
C ALA A 222 -0.04 -7.40 -25.95
N SER A 223 -0.54 -8.26 -26.85
CA SER A 223 -1.83 -8.10 -27.54
C SER A 223 -2.59 -9.43 -27.57
N PHE A 224 -3.91 -9.36 -27.40
CA PHE A 224 -4.82 -10.50 -27.32
C PHE A 224 -5.94 -10.36 -28.37
N ASP A 225 -5.92 -11.25 -29.36
CA ASP A 225 -6.85 -11.26 -30.50
C ASP A 225 -7.82 -12.45 -30.39
N VAL A 226 -8.50 -12.58 -29.24
CA VAL A 226 -9.27 -13.78 -28.86
C VAL A 226 -10.76 -13.72 -29.23
N PHE A 227 -11.26 -12.58 -29.68
CA PHE A 227 -12.68 -12.36 -29.99
C PHE A 227 -12.89 -11.96 -31.45
N ALA A 228 -13.98 -12.45 -32.05
CA ALA A 228 -14.33 -12.17 -33.45
C ALA A 228 -15.00 -10.79 -33.65
N GLY A 229 -15.58 -10.25 -32.57
CA GLY A 229 -16.26 -8.95 -32.56
C GLY A 229 -15.44 -7.86 -31.86
N ASN A 230 -16.12 -6.78 -31.50
CA ASN A 230 -15.53 -5.57 -30.94
C ASN A 230 -15.52 -5.65 -29.40
N PRO A 231 -14.36 -5.58 -28.72
CA PRO A 231 -14.30 -5.48 -27.27
C PRO A 231 -14.77 -4.09 -26.79
N PHE A 232 -15.61 -4.02 -25.77
CA PHE A 232 -16.15 -2.77 -25.22
C PHE A 232 -15.62 -2.49 -23.83
N GLY A 233 -16.11 -3.20 -22.82
CA GLY A 233 -15.75 -3.02 -21.42
C GLY A 233 -14.72 -4.05 -20.97
N LEU A 234 -13.84 -3.60 -20.08
CA LEU A 234 -12.84 -4.43 -19.42
C LEU A 234 -13.00 -4.30 -17.91
N LEU A 235 -12.80 -5.41 -17.19
CA LEU A 235 -12.75 -5.43 -15.74
C LEU A 235 -11.82 -6.53 -15.26
N VAL A 236 -10.85 -6.19 -14.42
CA VAL A 236 -10.03 -7.19 -13.73
C VAL A 236 -10.78 -7.67 -12.49
N VAL A 237 -10.94 -8.98 -12.35
CA VAL A 237 -11.56 -9.64 -11.20
C VAL A 237 -10.63 -10.77 -10.72
N GLY A 238 -9.92 -10.53 -9.62
CA GLY A 238 -8.88 -11.45 -9.16
C GLY A 238 -7.76 -11.57 -10.20
N SER A 239 -7.46 -12.80 -10.64
CA SER A 239 -6.44 -13.10 -11.64
C SER A 239 -6.99 -13.22 -13.08
N GLU A 240 -8.21 -12.71 -13.33
CA GLU A 240 -8.86 -12.77 -14.63
C GLU A 240 -9.25 -11.38 -15.14
N LEU A 241 -9.23 -11.25 -16.46
CA LEU A 241 -9.73 -10.11 -17.21
C LEU A 241 -11.06 -10.49 -17.86
N LEU A 242 -12.15 -9.85 -17.41
CA LEU A 242 -13.46 -9.97 -18.04
C LEU A 242 -13.56 -8.95 -19.19
N VAL A 243 -14.10 -9.40 -20.32
CA VAL A 243 -14.24 -8.61 -21.54
C VAL A 243 -15.66 -8.72 -22.07
N THR A 244 -16.37 -7.60 -22.20
CA THR A 244 -17.64 -7.55 -22.93
C THR A 244 -17.39 -7.32 -24.41
N GLU A 245 -18.15 -8.02 -25.26
CA GLU A 245 -18.08 -7.92 -26.71
C GLU A 245 -19.47 -7.59 -27.25
N GLY A 246 -19.58 -6.46 -27.94
CA GLY A 246 -20.86 -5.84 -28.25
C GLY A 246 -21.53 -6.30 -29.54
N ASP A 247 -20.79 -6.77 -30.54
CA ASP A 247 -21.35 -7.18 -31.84
C ASP A 247 -22.07 -8.54 -31.73
N GLN A 248 -21.53 -9.47 -30.92
CA GLN A 248 -22.12 -10.78 -30.68
C GLN A 248 -22.78 -10.90 -29.30
N ASN A 249 -22.81 -9.82 -28.51
CA ASN A 249 -23.38 -9.78 -27.16
C ASN A 249 -22.81 -10.87 -26.23
N LYS A 250 -21.49 -10.94 -26.13
CA LYS A 250 -20.79 -11.98 -25.34
C LYS A 250 -19.99 -11.39 -24.19
N LEU A 251 -19.69 -12.25 -23.22
CA LEU A 251 -18.73 -12.00 -22.16
C LEU A 251 -17.66 -13.10 -22.17
N PHE A 252 -16.40 -12.67 -22.10
CA PHE A 252 -15.24 -13.54 -22.07
C PHE A 252 -14.50 -13.38 -20.75
N HIS A 253 -13.93 -14.47 -20.25
CA HIS A 253 -12.93 -14.48 -19.20
C HIS A 253 -11.60 -14.84 -19.82
N LEU A 254 -10.63 -13.96 -19.68
CA LEU A 254 -9.24 -14.21 -20.02
C LEU A 254 -8.41 -14.30 -18.74
N SER A 255 -7.32 -15.04 -18.75
CA SER A 255 -6.26 -14.82 -17.77
C SER A 255 -5.58 -13.48 -18.05
N LEU A 256 -4.85 -12.93 -17.08
CA LEU A 256 -4.11 -11.66 -17.25
C LEU A 256 -3.01 -11.72 -18.34
N ASP A 257 -2.55 -12.92 -18.72
CA ASP A 257 -1.66 -13.15 -19.87
C ASP A 257 -2.41 -13.37 -21.20
N GLY A 258 -3.73 -13.20 -21.21
CA GLY A 258 -4.56 -13.17 -22.42
C GLY A 258 -5.08 -14.50 -22.93
N LYS A 259 -4.92 -15.59 -22.17
CA LYS A 259 -5.47 -16.90 -22.57
C LYS A 259 -6.97 -16.94 -22.27
N LEU A 260 -7.75 -17.42 -23.23
CA LEU A 260 -9.18 -17.62 -23.03
C LEU A 260 -9.42 -18.70 -21.97
N VAL A 261 -10.03 -18.30 -20.86
CA VAL A 261 -10.41 -19.20 -19.75
C VAL A 261 -11.83 -19.71 -19.96
N HIS A 262 -12.77 -18.81 -20.27
CA HIS A 262 -14.18 -19.16 -20.42
C HIS A 262 -14.91 -18.17 -21.33
N THR A 263 -15.89 -18.66 -22.07
CA THR A 263 -16.86 -17.84 -22.83
C THR A 263 -18.24 -18.14 -22.31
N TRP A 264 -19.00 -17.09 -21.99
CA TRP A 264 -20.37 -17.28 -21.50
C TRP A 264 -21.26 -17.90 -22.58
N PRO A 265 -22.19 -18.79 -22.20
CA PRO A 265 -23.07 -19.48 -23.13
C PRO A 265 -24.07 -18.50 -23.76
N GLN A 266 -24.54 -18.84 -24.97
CA GLN A 266 -25.54 -18.04 -25.70
C GLN A 266 -26.90 -17.92 -24.98
N SER A 267 -27.17 -18.74 -23.97
CA SER A 267 -28.41 -18.67 -23.19
C SER A 267 -28.52 -17.40 -22.32
N ILE A 268 -27.43 -16.67 -22.14
CA ILE A 268 -27.45 -15.38 -21.43
C ILE A 268 -27.78 -14.29 -22.44
N ASP A 269 -28.99 -13.72 -22.34
CA ASP A 269 -29.46 -12.61 -23.17
C ASP A 269 -28.78 -11.30 -22.76
N LEU A 270 -27.63 -11.00 -23.35
CA LEU A 270 -27.01 -9.67 -23.29
C LEU A 270 -27.44 -8.85 -24.52
N GLN A 271 -27.58 -7.53 -24.35
CA GLN A 271 -27.98 -6.60 -25.40
C GLN A 271 -27.03 -5.40 -25.47
N LEU A 272 -26.02 -5.54 -26.32
CA LEU A 272 -24.89 -4.62 -26.47
C LEU A 272 -24.23 -4.36 -25.10
N PRO A 273 -23.68 -5.42 -24.46
CA PRO A 273 -23.03 -5.31 -23.16
C PRO A 273 -21.85 -4.35 -23.24
N HIS A 274 -21.72 -3.50 -22.23
CA HIS A 274 -20.82 -2.35 -22.25
C HIS A 274 -19.90 -2.38 -21.03
N LEU A 275 -19.82 -1.31 -20.24
CA LEU A 275 -18.98 -1.31 -19.04
C LEU A 275 -19.65 -2.08 -17.90
N MET A 276 -18.80 -2.63 -17.04
CA MET A 276 -19.19 -3.55 -15.99
C MET A 276 -18.51 -3.18 -14.67
N SER A 277 -19.06 -3.65 -13.57
CA SER A 277 -18.51 -3.51 -12.22
C SER A 277 -18.88 -4.72 -11.39
N VAL A 278 -18.02 -5.08 -10.44
CA VAL A 278 -18.26 -6.17 -9.50
C VAL A 278 -18.42 -5.58 -8.10
N ALA A 279 -19.41 -6.06 -7.34
CA ALA A 279 -19.59 -5.75 -5.93
C ALA A 279 -18.67 -6.64 -5.07
N SER A 280 -18.52 -6.28 -3.79
CA SER A 280 -17.65 -7.01 -2.86
C SER A 280 -18.08 -8.46 -2.64
N ASP A 281 -19.38 -8.76 -2.74
CA ASP A 281 -19.99 -10.10 -2.69
C ASP A 281 -19.80 -10.92 -3.98
N GLY A 282 -19.03 -10.39 -4.94
CA GLY A 282 -18.81 -11.00 -6.25
C GLY A 282 -19.96 -10.83 -7.24
N THR A 283 -21.05 -10.15 -6.88
CA THR A 283 -22.15 -9.84 -7.81
C THR A 283 -21.63 -8.95 -8.94
N LEU A 284 -21.74 -9.43 -10.16
CA LEU A 284 -21.35 -8.71 -11.36
C LEU A 284 -22.55 -7.94 -11.94
N TYR A 285 -22.34 -6.66 -12.18
CA TYR A 285 -23.27 -5.77 -12.87
C TYR A 285 -22.74 -5.45 -14.26
N VAL A 286 -23.57 -5.66 -15.28
CA VAL A 286 -23.23 -5.38 -16.68
C VAL A 286 -24.20 -4.34 -17.22
N ALA A 287 -23.68 -3.19 -17.65
CA ALA A 287 -24.46 -2.18 -18.36
C ALA A 287 -24.76 -2.65 -19.79
N GLU A 288 -25.99 -2.46 -20.24
CA GLU A 288 -26.44 -2.84 -21.58
C GLU A 288 -27.01 -1.63 -22.32
N VAL A 289 -26.31 -1.20 -23.36
CA VAL A 289 -26.65 0.02 -24.12
C VAL A 289 -27.97 -0.15 -24.86
N LYS A 290 -28.11 -1.25 -25.62
CA LYS A 290 -29.31 -1.52 -26.42
C LYS A 290 -30.48 -1.98 -25.56
N GLY A 291 -30.18 -2.75 -24.51
CA GLY A 291 -31.18 -3.22 -23.54
C GLY A 291 -31.72 -2.13 -22.62
N LYS A 292 -31.05 -0.96 -22.55
CA LYS A 292 -31.35 0.14 -21.62
C LYS A 292 -31.54 -0.35 -20.17
N ARG A 293 -30.64 -1.22 -19.74
CA ARG A 293 -30.75 -1.93 -18.46
C ARG A 293 -29.37 -2.22 -17.87
N VAL A 294 -29.38 -2.62 -16.60
CA VAL A 294 -28.24 -3.24 -15.94
C VAL A 294 -28.64 -4.63 -15.52
N GLN A 295 -27.94 -5.64 -16.03
CA GLN A 295 -28.16 -7.03 -15.66
C GLN A 295 -27.23 -7.43 -14.52
N LYS A 296 -27.80 -8.17 -13.57
CA LYS A 296 -27.14 -8.65 -12.36
C LYS A 296 -26.80 -10.11 -12.55
N PHE A 297 -25.61 -10.48 -12.13
CA PHE A 297 -25.13 -11.85 -12.15
C PHE A 297 -24.49 -12.19 -10.82
N SER A 298 -24.89 -13.29 -10.21
CA SER A 298 -24.16 -13.81 -9.05
C SER A 298 -23.22 -14.91 -9.51
N PRO A 299 -22.06 -15.08 -8.84
CA PRO A 299 -21.28 -16.29 -8.98
C PRO A 299 -22.18 -17.51 -8.73
N ARG A 300 -22.06 -18.56 -9.54
CA ARG A 300 -22.77 -19.81 -9.23
C ARG A 300 -22.21 -20.39 -7.94
N THR A 301 -23.07 -20.54 -6.94
CA THR A 301 -22.82 -21.47 -5.83
C THR A 301 -23.05 -22.89 -6.36
N SER A 302 -22.05 -23.77 -6.33
CA SER A 302 -22.21 -25.17 -6.74
C SER A 302 -23.42 -25.80 -6.04
N PRO A 303 -24.41 -26.34 -6.76
CA PRO A 303 -25.60 -26.90 -6.14
C PRO A 303 -25.38 -28.38 -5.79
N THR A 304 -24.83 -28.68 -4.61
CA THR A 304 -25.03 -29.94 -3.85
C THR A 304 -24.37 -29.78 -2.48
N GLY A 305 -25.01 -29.93 -1.31
CA GLY A 305 -26.31 -30.52 -1.04
C GLY A 305 -26.35 -32.05 -1.17
N ALA A 306 -25.25 -32.68 -1.57
CA ALA A 306 -25.10 -34.12 -1.59
C ALA A 306 -24.46 -34.54 -0.27
N GLN A 307 -25.16 -35.41 0.47
CA GLN A 307 -24.52 -36.24 1.46
C GLN A 307 -23.24 -36.80 0.85
N ALA A 308 -22.10 -36.50 1.46
CA ALA A 308 -20.87 -37.22 1.21
C ALA A 308 -21.11 -38.68 1.63
N THR A 309 -21.59 -39.51 0.70
CA THR A 309 -21.25 -40.92 0.74
C THR A 309 -19.75 -40.98 0.52
N ALA A 310 -19.06 -41.47 1.56
CA ALA A 310 -17.63 -41.66 1.60
C ALA A 310 -17.10 -42.21 0.26
N CYS A 311 -16.29 -41.40 -0.41
CA CYS A 311 -15.32 -41.87 -1.37
C CYS A 311 -13.99 -41.26 -0.91
N ASP A 312 -13.17 -42.11 -0.32
CA ASP A 312 -11.84 -41.82 0.20
C ASP A 312 -10.88 -41.51 -0.96
N ASP A 313 -10.95 -40.30 -1.50
CA ASP A 313 -9.87 -39.71 -2.31
C ASP A 313 -9.64 -38.27 -1.83
N VAL A 314 -8.82 -38.17 -0.77
CA VAL A 314 -8.35 -36.89 -0.22
C VAL A 314 -7.44 -36.24 -1.27
N ALA A 315 -7.91 -35.13 -1.87
CA ALA A 315 -7.04 -34.24 -2.63
C ALA A 315 -5.84 -33.86 -1.74
N ALA A 316 -4.62 -34.01 -2.27
CA ALA A 316 -3.40 -33.77 -1.50
C ALA A 316 -3.41 -32.36 -0.87
N PRO A 317 -2.97 -32.20 0.39
CA PRO A 317 -3.00 -30.91 1.08
C PRO A 317 -2.19 -29.87 0.31
N GLN A 318 -2.82 -28.72 0.02
CA GLN A 318 -2.14 -27.57 -0.58
C GLN A 318 -1.26 -26.91 0.49
N LEU A 319 -0.01 -27.36 0.57
CA LEU A 319 0.98 -26.81 1.48
C LEU A 319 1.55 -25.49 0.92
N LEU A 320 1.37 -24.38 1.64
CA LEU A 320 1.91 -23.08 1.26
C LEU A 320 3.12 -22.71 2.15
N PRO A 321 4.23 -22.20 1.58
CA PRO A 321 5.32 -21.64 2.37
C PRO A 321 4.89 -20.33 3.04
N MET A 322 5.02 -20.28 4.36
CA MET A 322 4.76 -19.13 5.22
C MET A 322 6.09 -18.64 5.82
N ASN A 323 6.37 -17.33 5.78
CA ASN A 323 7.62 -16.76 6.26
C ASN A 323 7.45 -16.19 7.66
N LEU A 324 7.54 -17.06 8.66
CA LEU A 324 7.33 -16.71 10.07
C LEU A 324 8.51 -15.91 10.59
N THR A 325 8.23 -14.75 11.15
CA THR A 325 9.23 -13.84 11.71
C THR A 325 9.14 -13.82 13.24
N ARG A 326 10.26 -13.98 13.93
CA ARG A 326 10.40 -13.82 15.39
C ARG A 326 11.57 -12.90 15.71
N ARG A 327 11.63 -12.44 16.95
CA ARG A 327 12.83 -11.80 17.51
C ARG A 327 13.41 -12.69 18.60
N VAL A 328 14.64 -13.14 18.39
CA VAL A 328 15.34 -14.08 19.29
C VAL A 328 16.45 -13.33 20.02
N ALA A 329 16.52 -13.48 21.34
CA ALA A 329 17.59 -12.92 22.16
C ALA A 329 18.89 -13.69 21.94
N ASP A 330 19.99 -12.98 21.75
CA ASP A 330 21.34 -13.54 21.84
C ASP A 330 21.80 -13.69 23.30
N GLU A 331 22.99 -14.27 23.51
CA GLU A 331 23.57 -14.49 24.84
C GLU A 331 23.75 -13.19 25.66
N ALA A 332 23.83 -12.04 24.98
CA ALA A 332 23.95 -10.72 25.60
C ALA A 332 22.58 -10.06 25.86
N GLY A 333 21.47 -10.74 25.54
CA GLY A 333 20.10 -10.24 25.71
C GLY A 333 19.65 -9.29 24.60
N ASN A 334 20.41 -9.14 23.52
CA ASN A 334 19.99 -8.33 22.37
C ASN A 334 19.11 -9.17 21.46
N PHE A 335 18.02 -8.58 20.98
CA PHE A 335 17.09 -9.28 20.09
C PHE A 335 17.46 -9.08 18.63
N LYS A 336 17.43 -10.17 17.85
CA LYS A 336 17.59 -10.15 16.39
C LYS A 336 16.38 -10.73 15.71
N ARG A 337 15.95 -10.11 14.61
CA ARG A 337 14.87 -10.62 13.76
C ARG A 337 15.36 -11.87 13.02
N VAL A 338 14.58 -12.93 13.08
CA VAL A 338 14.84 -14.21 12.43
C VAL A 338 13.59 -14.62 11.68
N THR A 339 13.74 -14.96 10.39
CA THR A 339 12.65 -15.47 9.56
C THR A 339 12.87 -16.94 9.26
N THR A 340 11.87 -17.77 9.55
CA THR A 340 11.84 -19.20 9.27
C THR A 340 10.71 -19.50 8.30
N GLN A 341 10.99 -20.28 7.26
CA GLN A 341 9.95 -20.72 6.34
C GLN A 341 9.33 -22.02 6.83
N GLU A 342 8.00 -22.05 6.93
CA GLU A 342 7.23 -23.23 7.28
C GLU A 342 6.20 -23.55 6.21
N LYS A 343 5.74 -24.81 6.12
CA LYS A 343 4.72 -25.22 5.16
C LYS A 343 3.42 -25.50 5.88
N TRP A 344 2.38 -24.74 5.58
CA TRP A 344 1.09 -24.83 6.26
C TRP A 344 0.04 -25.51 5.40
N ASP A 345 -0.70 -26.43 6.01
CA ASP A 345 -1.90 -27.07 5.43
C ASP A 345 -3.12 -26.20 5.75
N PHE A 346 -3.68 -25.56 4.73
CA PHE A 346 -4.80 -24.63 4.91
C PHE A 346 -6.07 -25.34 5.39
N SER A 347 -6.26 -26.62 5.10
CA SER A 347 -7.40 -27.40 5.64
C SER A 347 -7.35 -27.56 7.17
N LYS A 348 -6.17 -27.34 7.77
CA LYS A 348 -5.94 -27.33 9.22
C LYS A 348 -5.58 -25.95 9.76
N THR A 349 -5.91 -24.90 9.02
CA THR A 349 -5.60 -23.51 9.37
C THR A 349 -6.89 -22.71 9.55
N ALA A 350 -6.94 -21.87 10.59
CA ALA A 350 -8.02 -20.91 10.78
C ALA A 350 -7.50 -19.47 10.73
N PHE A 351 -8.30 -18.56 10.15
CA PHE A 351 -8.10 -17.13 10.20
C PHE A 351 -9.13 -16.52 11.13
N ILE A 352 -8.69 -15.79 12.16
CA ILE A 352 -9.57 -15.12 13.11
C ILE A 352 -9.57 -13.62 12.80
N VAL A 353 -10.74 -13.09 12.45
CA VAL A 353 -10.98 -11.65 12.24
C VAL A 353 -11.38 -11.02 13.56
N CYS A 354 -10.46 -10.30 14.19
CA CYS A 354 -10.66 -9.70 15.51
C CYS A 354 -11.17 -8.26 15.40
N ASP A 355 -12.39 -8.00 15.88
CA ASP A 355 -12.88 -6.66 16.22
C ASP A 355 -12.80 -5.61 15.08
N VAL A 356 -12.92 -6.04 13.82
CA VAL A 356 -12.98 -5.14 12.64
C VAL A 356 -14.39 -4.56 12.53
N TRP A 357 -14.63 -3.41 13.13
CA TRP A 357 -15.97 -2.90 13.45
C TRP A 357 -16.49 -1.86 12.46
N ASP A 358 -17.81 -1.80 12.32
CA ASP A 358 -18.46 -0.83 11.41
C ASP A 358 -18.35 0.65 11.83
N SER A 359 -17.78 0.94 13.02
CA SER A 359 -17.48 2.29 13.51
C SER A 359 -16.60 2.22 14.77
N HIS A 360 -15.96 3.34 15.14
CA HIS A 360 -15.19 3.49 16.37
C HIS A 360 -15.30 4.91 16.94
N HIS A 361 -15.02 5.08 18.25
CA HIS A 361 -15.08 6.41 18.87
C HIS A 361 -13.95 7.33 18.40
N SER A 362 -12.82 6.76 18.00
CA SER A 362 -11.70 7.45 17.38
C SER A 362 -11.92 7.48 15.87
N LEU A 363 -11.94 8.67 15.28
CA LEU A 363 -12.11 8.86 13.84
C LEU A 363 -10.90 8.35 13.06
N ASN A 364 -9.70 8.56 13.59
CA ASN A 364 -8.46 8.07 12.99
C ASN A 364 -8.40 6.53 13.00
N ALA A 365 -8.90 5.86 14.04
CA ALA A 365 -9.07 4.41 14.02
C ALA A 365 -10.04 3.96 12.91
N VAL A 366 -11.18 4.65 12.72
CA VAL A 366 -12.12 4.36 11.62
C VAL A 366 -11.45 4.53 10.25
N ARG A 367 -10.67 5.61 10.07
CA ARG A 367 -9.95 5.89 8.83
C ARG A 367 -8.96 4.78 8.52
N ARG A 368 -8.11 4.39 9.48
CA ARG A 368 -7.12 3.33 9.30
C ARG A 368 -7.78 1.97 9.05
N GLU A 369 -8.79 1.60 9.83
CA GLU A 369 -9.51 0.34 9.61
C GLU A 369 -10.10 0.29 8.19
N THR A 370 -10.74 1.38 7.74
CA THR A 370 -11.32 1.47 6.39
C THR A 370 -10.29 1.20 5.30
N GLN A 371 -9.05 1.65 5.47
CA GLN A 371 -7.96 1.41 4.51
C GLN A 371 -7.50 -0.06 4.49
N LEU A 372 -7.60 -0.78 5.62
CA LEU A 372 -7.25 -2.20 5.71
C LEU A 372 -8.30 -3.12 5.05
N LEU A 373 -9.58 -2.71 5.04
CA LEU A 373 -10.71 -3.60 4.71
C LEU A 373 -10.53 -4.33 3.37
N LEU A 374 -10.13 -3.62 2.31
CA LEU A 374 -10.03 -4.22 0.97
C LEU A 374 -8.99 -5.34 0.93
N ARG A 375 -7.78 -5.06 1.42
CA ARG A 375 -6.68 -6.03 1.42
C ARG A 375 -6.94 -7.17 2.40
N MET A 376 -7.52 -6.87 3.56
CA MET A 376 -7.92 -7.87 4.54
C MET A 376 -8.98 -8.82 3.96
N ASN A 377 -10.00 -8.32 3.26
CA ASN A 377 -10.99 -9.17 2.61
C ASN A 377 -10.37 -10.04 1.50
N GLU A 378 -9.40 -9.51 0.74
CA GLU A 378 -8.63 -10.27 -0.25
C GLU A 378 -7.86 -11.44 0.39
N VAL A 379 -7.19 -11.19 1.53
CA VAL A 379 -6.53 -12.24 2.33
C VAL A 379 -7.53 -13.34 2.71
N LEU A 380 -8.68 -12.96 3.27
CA LEU A 380 -9.68 -13.91 3.75
C LEU A 380 -10.28 -14.75 2.62
N LYS A 381 -10.53 -14.14 1.46
CA LYS A 381 -11.00 -14.85 0.27
C LYS A 381 -9.98 -15.88 -0.19
N VAL A 382 -8.72 -15.47 -0.35
CA VAL A 382 -7.61 -16.33 -0.78
C VAL A 382 -7.34 -17.47 0.21
N ALA A 383 -7.50 -17.21 1.51
CA ALA A 383 -7.40 -18.23 2.55
C ALA A 383 -8.57 -19.24 2.47
N ARG A 384 -9.80 -18.75 2.31
CA ARG A 384 -11.01 -19.58 2.17
C ARG A 384 -10.94 -20.47 0.92
N ASP A 385 -10.52 -19.91 -0.22
CA ASP A 385 -10.35 -20.64 -1.48
C ASP A 385 -9.32 -21.78 -1.38
N ARG A 386 -8.38 -21.68 -0.42
CA ARG A 386 -7.38 -22.71 -0.12
C ARG A 386 -7.81 -23.68 0.98
N GLY A 387 -9.03 -23.55 1.49
CA GLY A 387 -9.63 -24.44 2.48
C GLY A 387 -9.43 -24.05 3.94
N ALA A 388 -8.94 -22.85 4.23
CA ALA A 388 -8.87 -22.36 5.61
C ALA A 388 -10.24 -21.95 6.14
N MET A 389 -10.46 -22.19 7.43
CA MET A 389 -11.67 -21.76 8.13
C MET A 389 -11.56 -20.28 8.53
N ILE A 390 -12.58 -19.48 8.22
CA ILE A 390 -12.62 -18.07 8.62
C ILE A 390 -13.56 -17.91 9.82
N ILE A 391 -13.04 -17.43 10.95
CA ILE A 391 -13.82 -17.14 12.16
C ILE A 391 -13.96 -15.64 12.30
N HIS A 392 -15.20 -15.15 12.33
CA HIS A 392 -15.48 -13.75 12.61
C HIS A 392 -15.72 -13.55 14.11
N ALA A 393 -14.92 -12.68 14.72
CA ALA A 393 -15.02 -12.35 16.13
C ALA A 393 -15.30 -10.85 16.34
N PRO A 394 -16.52 -10.37 15.99
CA PRO A 394 -16.91 -8.98 16.15
C PRO A 394 -17.37 -8.75 17.60
N SER A 395 -16.42 -8.70 18.53
CA SER A 395 -16.74 -8.63 19.96
C SER A 395 -17.60 -7.42 20.30
N ASP A 396 -18.38 -7.55 21.37
CA ASP A 396 -19.36 -6.55 21.83
C ASP A 396 -20.50 -6.26 20.80
N CYS A 397 -20.46 -6.89 19.63
CA CYS A 397 -21.45 -6.74 18.55
C CYS A 397 -22.33 -7.99 18.35
N MET A 398 -22.20 -9.00 19.20
CA MET A 398 -22.84 -10.31 19.00
C MET A 398 -24.36 -10.28 18.89
N LYS A 399 -25.01 -9.24 19.44
CA LYS A 399 -26.46 -9.02 19.30
C LYS A 399 -26.91 -8.98 17.84
N SER A 400 -26.10 -8.41 16.95
CA SER A 400 -26.39 -8.34 15.51
C SER A 400 -26.36 -9.71 14.82
N TYR A 401 -25.84 -10.74 15.49
CA TYR A 401 -25.61 -12.08 14.93
C TYR A 401 -26.39 -13.19 15.63
N GLU A 402 -27.30 -12.88 16.55
CA GLU A 402 -28.03 -13.90 17.34
C GLU A 402 -28.77 -14.93 16.49
N GLY A 403 -29.33 -14.51 15.35
CA GLY A 403 -30.02 -15.37 14.38
C GLY A 403 -29.17 -15.81 13.18
N HIS A 404 -27.88 -15.46 13.14
CA HIS A 404 -27.02 -15.76 12.00
C HIS A 404 -26.61 -17.24 11.99
N PRO A 405 -26.63 -17.95 10.83
CA PRO A 405 -26.22 -19.35 10.76
C PRO A 405 -24.81 -19.61 11.31
N GLY A 406 -23.85 -18.72 11.00
CA GLY A 406 -22.49 -18.78 11.55
C GLY A 406 -22.39 -18.75 13.08
N ARG A 407 -23.33 -18.09 13.77
CA ARG A 407 -23.42 -18.14 15.24
C ARG A 407 -23.79 -19.52 15.73
N ALA A 408 -24.71 -20.20 15.05
CA ALA A 408 -25.12 -21.55 15.39
C ALA A 408 -23.97 -22.55 15.20
N ILE A 409 -23.13 -22.38 14.17
CA ILE A 409 -21.93 -23.20 13.96
C ILE A 409 -21.03 -23.16 15.19
N ALA A 410 -20.72 -21.96 15.70
CA ALA A 410 -19.87 -21.80 16.88
C ALA A 410 -20.51 -22.35 18.17
N LYS A 411 -21.81 -22.09 18.40
CA LYS A 411 -22.52 -22.60 19.60
C LYS A 411 -22.62 -24.12 19.64
N ASN A 412 -22.76 -24.75 18.48
CA ASN A 412 -22.99 -26.19 18.37
C ASN A 412 -21.68 -26.99 18.29
N ALA A 413 -20.53 -26.33 18.27
CA ALA A 413 -19.23 -27.00 18.31
C ALA A 413 -19.13 -27.88 19.58
N PRO A 414 -18.82 -29.19 19.44
CA PRO A 414 -18.67 -30.08 20.58
C PRO A 414 -17.65 -29.56 21.59
N LYS A 415 -17.93 -29.74 22.87
CA LYS A 415 -17.01 -29.33 23.93
C LYS A 415 -15.68 -30.09 23.79
N ALA A 416 -14.59 -29.34 23.67
CA ALA A 416 -13.25 -29.89 23.61
C ALA A 416 -12.85 -30.59 24.92
N SER A 417 -12.18 -31.74 24.82
CA SER A 417 -11.67 -32.48 25.98
C SER A 417 -10.48 -31.79 26.66
N ASN A 418 -9.76 -30.94 25.93
CA ASN A 418 -8.56 -30.21 26.37
C ASN A 418 -8.83 -28.70 26.57
N LEU A 419 -10.07 -28.31 26.88
CA LEU A 419 -10.45 -26.91 27.07
C LEU A 419 -9.64 -26.25 28.20
N PRO A 420 -8.86 -25.18 27.93
CA PRO A 420 -8.11 -24.48 28.97
C PRO A 420 -9.04 -23.80 29.97
N THR A 421 -8.66 -23.80 31.25
CA THR A 421 -9.52 -23.34 32.35
C THR A 421 -9.89 -21.87 32.27
N ASP A 422 -9.01 -21.04 31.71
CA ASP A 422 -9.19 -19.58 31.62
C ASP A 422 -9.36 -19.06 30.19
N ILE A 423 -9.63 -19.94 29.21
CA ILE A 423 -9.76 -19.55 27.79
C ILE A 423 -10.90 -18.55 27.54
N GLY A 424 -11.90 -18.51 28.42
CA GLY A 424 -13.03 -17.58 28.32
C GLY A 424 -12.78 -16.18 28.87
N ILE A 425 -11.58 -15.88 29.38
CA ILE A 425 -11.27 -14.64 30.10
C ILE A 425 -10.26 -13.79 29.31
N TRP A 426 -10.35 -12.46 29.43
CA TRP A 426 -9.35 -11.55 28.88
C TRP A 426 -7.95 -11.82 29.46
N CYS A 427 -6.95 -11.99 28.59
CA CYS A 427 -5.56 -12.24 29.00
C CYS A 427 -4.71 -10.97 28.89
N LYS A 428 -4.33 -10.40 30.04
CA LYS A 428 -3.55 -9.17 30.10
C LYS A 428 -2.05 -9.38 29.82
N GLN A 429 -1.53 -10.56 30.14
CA GLN A 429 -0.11 -10.88 30.03
C GLN A 429 0.08 -12.41 30.10
N ILE A 430 1.14 -12.91 29.47
CA ILE A 430 1.61 -14.31 29.59
C ILE A 430 3.03 -14.35 30.19
N PRO A 431 3.49 -15.49 30.77
CA PRO A 431 4.77 -15.57 31.48
C PRO A 431 5.98 -15.12 30.66
N THR A 432 6.00 -15.37 29.36
CA THR A 432 7.08 -14.95 28.46
C THR A 432 7.17 -13.43 28.29
N GLU A 433 6.09 -12.69 28.55
CA GLU A 433 6.08 -11.22 28.54
C GLU A 433 6.54 -10.61 29.87
N GLU A 434 6.67 -11.38 30.96
CA GLU A 434 7.06 -10.85 32.29
C GLU A 434 8.48 -10.25 32.30
N ALA A 435 9.35 -10.77 31.44
CA ALA A 435 10.71 -10.24 31.25
C ALA A 435 10.75 -8.97 30.37
N GLY A 436 9.64 -8.64 29.70
CA GLY A 436 9.55 -7.52 28.76
C GLY A 436 8.95 -6.26 29.39
N LYS A 437 9.41 -5.09 28.95
CA LYS A 437 8.76 -3.80 29.28
C LYS A 437 7.79 -3.43 28.17
N TYR A 438 6.50 -3.28 28.50
CA TYR A 438 5.45 -2.96 27.53
C TYR A 438 5.78 -1.70 26.69
N PRO A 439 5.65 -1.75 25.36
CA PRO A 439 6.37 -0.83 24.48
C PRO A 439 5.79 0.59 24.41
N ILE A 440 4.48 0.74 24.57
CA ILE A 440 3.76 2.02 24.45
C ILE A 440 2.97 2.35 25.71
N ASP A 441 2.72 3.64 25.93
CA ASP A 441 1.72 4.12 26.88
C ASP A 441 0.35 4.22 26.18
N GLN A 442 -0.62 3.52 26.74
CA GLN A 442 -2.00 3.47 26.28
C GLN A 442 -2.99 3.85 27.41
N SER A 443 -2.50 4.53 28.45
CA SER A 443 -3.27 4.84 29.66
C SER A 443 -4.44 5.80 29.40
N ASP A 444 -4.38 6.59 28.33
CA ASP A 444 -5.45 7.47 27.86
C ASP A 444 -6.43 6.77 26.88
N GLY A 445 -6.23 5.48 26.61
CA GLY A 445 -7.00 4.70 25.64
C GLY A 445 -6.43 4.73 24.22
N GLY A 446 -5.33 5.45 23.98
CA GLY A 446 -4.64 5.51 22.68
C GLY A 446 -5.34 6.37 21.64
N GLU A 447 -6.15 7.35 22.07
CA GLU A 447 -6.86 8.28 21.17
C GLU A 447 -5.88 9.24 20.50
N ASP A 448 -5.82 9.19 19.17
CA ASP A 448 -4.92 10.00 18.34
C ASP A 448 -5.65 11.02 17.46
N ASP A 449 -6.95 11.23 17.67
CA ASP A 449 -7.71 12.30 17.00
C ASP A 449 -7.27 13.71 17.43
N ASP A 450 -7.39 14.68 16.53
CA ASP A 450 -7.42 16.09 16.92
C ASP A 450 -8.63 16.35 17.83
N LYS A 451 -8.46 17.11 18.91
CA LYS A 451 -9.52 17.33 19.90
C LYS A 451 -10.78 17.98 19.33
N ALA A 452 -10.63 18.90 18.37
CA ALA A 452 -11.77 19.57 17.76
C ALA A 452 -12.48 18.62 16.78
N GLU A 453 -11.70 17.88 15.99
CA GLU A 453 -12.24 16.85 15.09
C GLU A 453 -12.97 15.74 15.86
N HIS A 454 -12.38 15.24 16.94
CA HIS A 454 -12.97 14.24 17.82
C HIS A 454 -14.32 14.71 18.38
N ALA A 455 -14.40 15.95 18.85
CA ALA A 455 -15.65 16.51 19.37
C ALA A 455 -16.76 16.57 18.30
N ILE A 456 -16.41 16.91 17.05
CA ILE A 456 -17.34 16.89 15.92
C ILE A 456 -17.78 15.45 15.60
N TRP A 457 -16.84 14.50 15.61
CA TRP A 457 -17.10 13.09 15.36
C TRP A 457 -18.05 12.48 16.40
N LEU A 458 -17.80 12.68 17.69
CA LEU A 458 -18.69 12.20 18.77
C LEU A 458 -20.11 12.77 18.64
N LYS A 459 -20.26 14.03 18.23
CA LYS A 459 -21.56 14.65 17.98
C LYS A 459 -22.27 13.95 16.81
N ARG A 460 -21.57 13.74 15.70
CA ARG A 460 -22.10 13.04 14.51
C ARG A 460 -22.55 11.63 14.85
N LEU A 461 -21.78 10.88 15.65
CA LEU A 461 -22.17 9.55 16.13
C LEU A 461 -23.51 9.58 16.87
N GLY A 462 -23.70 10.55 17.76
CA GLY A 462 -24.97 10.76 18.46
C GLY A 462 -26.13 11.09 17.52
N GLU A 463 -25.90 11.95 16.51
CA GLU A 463 -26.91 12.33 15.51
C GLU A 463 -27.37 11.15 14.64
N ILE A 464 -26.49 10.19 14.36
CA ILE A 464 -26.83 8.95 13.62
C ILE A 464 -27.30 7.81 14.55
N GLY A 465 -27.57 8.09 15.83
CA GLY A 465 -28.10 7.14 16.79
C GLY A 465 -27.09 6.12 17.33
N ARG A 466 -25.78 6.36 17.16
CA ARG A 466 -24.72 5.53 17.73
C ARG A 466 -24.29 6.05 19.10
N GLN A 467 -23.89 5.14 19.99
CA GLN A 467 -23.38 5.51 21.32
C GLN A 467 -21.95 6.06 21.18
N PRO A 468 -21.67 7.34 21.52
CA PRO A 468 -20.39 7.97 21.16
C PRO A 468 -19.13 7.26 21.68
N ARG A 469 -19.19 6.60 22.84
CA ARG A 469 -18.03 5.90 23.43
C ARG A 469 -17.86 4.44 22.94
N SER A 470 -18.90 3.88 22.34
CA SER A 470 -18.92 2.51 21.83
C SER A 470 -19.86 2.42 20.62
N PRO A 471 -19.52 3.09 19.51
CA PRO A 471 -20.44 3.27 18.39
C PRO A 471 -20.56 2.03 17.49
N TRP A 472 -19.68 1.03 17.63
CA TRP A 472 -19.70 -0.23 16.88
C TRP A 472 -20.95 -1.05 17.18
N LEU A 473 -21.51 -1.66 16.13
CA LEU A 473 -22.70 -2.52 16.24
C LEU A 473 -22.53 -3.88 15.58
N LYS A 474 -21.58 -4.01 14.65
CA LYS A 474 -21.31 -5.20 13.85
C LYS A 474 -19.94 -5.10 13.17
N GLN A 475 -19.53 -6.16 12.48
CA GLN A 475 -18.36 -6.14 11.62
C GLN A 475 -18.50 -5.12 10.49
N ALA A 476 -17.39 -4.51 10.08
CA ALA A 476 -17.35 -3.60 8.95
C ALA A 476 -17.81 -4.28 7.66
N ALA A 477 -18.59 -3.56 6.84
CA ALA A 477 -19.17 -4.09 5.60
C ALA A 477 -18.13 -4.47 4.54
N GLY A 478 -16.90 -3.97 4.66
CA GLY A 478 -15.79 -4.34 3.77
C GLY A 478 -15.22 -5.74 4.02
N ILE A 479 -15.58 -6.39 5.13
CA ILE A 479 -15.21 -7.79 5.41
C ILE A 479 -16.44 -8.68 5.20
N GLU A 480 -16.37 -9.52 4.17
CA GLU A 480 -17.41 -10.47 3.82
C GLU A 480 -17.49 -11.61 4.84
N ILE A 481 -18.72 -11.94 5.26
CA ILE A 481 -19.04 -13.14 6.04
C ILE A 481 -19.79 -14.08 5.10
N VAL A 482 -19.20 -15.24 4.81
CA VAL A 482 -19.78 -16.21 3.86
C VAL A 482 -20.50 -17.33 4.62
N ASP A 483 -21.48 -17.96 3.98
CA ASP A 483 -22.15 -19.13 4.52
C ASP A 483 -21.13 -20.23 4.87
N GLY A 484 -21.15 -20.67 6.13
CA GLY A 484 -20.20 -21.63 6.68
C GLY A 484 -19.15 -21.01 7.60
N ASP A 485 -18.94 -19.70 7.54
CA ASP A 485 -18.01 -19.00 8.43
C ASP A 485 -18.58 -18.93 9.86
N PRO A 486 -17.87 -19.43 10.88
CA PRO A 486 -18.33 -19.33 12.26
C PRO A 486 -18.23 -17.91 12.81
N ILE A 487 -19.19 -17.52 13.64
CA ILE A 487 -19.22 -16.21 14.30
C ILE A 487 -19.28 -16.39 15.82
N SER A 488 -18.26 -15.91 16.53
CA SER A 488 -18.24 -15.87 17.99
C SER A 488 -17.13 -14.94 18.47
N ASP A 489 -17.35 -14.29 19.61
CA ASP A 489 -16.33 -13.60 20.41
C ASP A 489 -16.00 -14.38 21.71
N ASN A 490 -16.58 -15.57 21.88
CA ASN A 490 -16.43 -16.38 23.07
C ASN A 490 -15.27 -17.37 22.91
N GLY A 491 -14.24 -17.22 23.74
CA GLY A 491 -13.03 -18.06 23.68
C GLY A 491 -13.29 -19.56 23.87
N ILE A 492 -14.32 -19.95 24.64
CA ILE A 492 -14.68 -21.37 24.83
C ILE A 492 -15.27 -21.94 23.54
N GLU A 493 -16.19 -21.21 22.91
CA GLU A 493 -16.82 -21.65 21.67
C GLU A 493 -15.81 -21.71 20.52
N ILE A 494 -14.94 -20.71 20.40
CA ILE A 494 -13.85 -20.71 19.43
C ILE A 494 -12.91 -21.88 19.68
N TRP A 495 -12.49 -22.14 20.93
CA TRP A 495 -11.61 -23.27 21.23
C TRP A 495 -12.26 -24.61 20.86
N ASN A 496 -13.52 -24.82 21.25
CA ASN A 496 -14.29 -26.01 20.88
C ASN A 496 -14.31 -26.22 19.37
N LEU A 497 -14.57 -25.16 18.61
CA LEU A 497 -14.58 -25.18 17.16
C LEU A 497 -13.20 -25.52 16.56
N LEU A 498 -12.13 -24.93 17.08
CA LEU A 498 -10.76 -25.22 16.63
C LEU A 498 -10.41 -26.70 16.85
N GLU A 499 -10.80 -27.29 17.98
CA GLU A 499 -10.56 -28.70 18.29
C GLU A 499 -11.43 -29.64 17.44
N ASP A 500 -12.72 -29.34 17.31
CA ASP A 500 -13.67 -30.11 16.48
C ASP A 500 -13.20 -30.19 15.03
N ARG A 501 -12.71 -29.08 14.49
CA ARG A 501 -12.20 -28.97 13.12
C ARG A 501 -10.74 -29.34 12.96
N LYS A 502 -10.07 -29.83 14.02
CA LYS A 502 -8.66 -30.23 14.03
C LYS A 502 -7.73 -29.15 13.48
N ILE A 503 -7.99 -27.91 13.86
CA ILE A 503 -7.17 -26.75 13.49
C ILE A 503 -5.89 -26.76 14.31
N GLU A 504 -4.77 -26.77 13.59
CA GLU A 504 -3.41 -26.75 14.12
C GLU A 504 -2.84 -25.33 14.07
N ASN A 505 -3.05 -24.63 12.95
CA ASN A 505 -2.47 -23.31 12.69
C ASN A 505 -3.52 -22.21 12.78
N ILE A 506 -3.15 -21.06 13.33
CA ILE A 506 -4.05 -19.92 13.49
C ILE A 506 -3.36 -18.66 12.98
N VAL A 507 -4.00 -17.95 12.07
CA VAL A 507 -3.63 -16.59 11.68
C VAL A 507 -4.63 -15.63 12.32
N LEU A 508 -4.14 -14.69 13.11
CA LEU A 508 -4.98 -13.65 13.69
C LEU A 508 -4.68 -12.30 13.01
N LEU A 509 -5.74 -11.60 12.64
CA LEU A 509 -5.71 -10.28 12.01
C LEU A 509 -6.88 -9.44 12.56
N GLY A 510 -6.81 -8.12 12.43
CA GLY A 510 -7.81 -7.23 13.00
C GLY A 510 -7.19 -6.02 13.69
N VAL A 511 -7.99 -5.24 14.42
CA VAL A 511 -7.54 -3.95 14.96
C VAL A 511 -7.38 -3.95 16.47
N HIS A 512 -6.78 -2.86 16.98
CA HIS A 512 -6.42 -2.68 18.39
C HIS A 512 -5.44 -3.76 18.88
N THR A 513 -4.33 -3.90 18.17
CA THR A 513 -3.28 -4.90 18.35
C THR A 513 -2.85 -5.03 19.81
N ASN A 514 -2.60 -3.88 20.46
CA ASN A 514 -2.19 -3.73 21.84
C ASN A 514 -3.27 -4.10 22.88
N MET A 515 -4.51 -4.33 22.45
CA MET A 515 -5.66 -4.60 23.31
C MET A 515 -6.39 -5.85 22.85
N CYS A 516 -7.25 -5.74 21.84
CA CYS A 516 -8.19 -6.80 21.44
C CYS A 516 -7.47 -8.03 20.88
N VAL A 517 -6.67 -7.85 19.83
CA VAL A 517 -5.90 -8.91 19.17
C VAL A 517 -5.00 -9.66 20.15
N LEU A 518 -4.33 -8.95 21.07
CA LEU A 518 -3.51 -9.57 22.10
C LEU A 518 -4.34 -10.26 23.19
N GLY A 519 -5.38 -9.59 23.68
CA GLY A 519 -5.94 -9.83 25.01
C GLY A 519 -7.34 -10.43 25.05
N ARG A 520 -8.12 -10.44 23.96
CA ARG A 520 -9.43 -11.10 23.93
C ARG A 520 -9.30 -12.59 24.33
N PRO A 521 -10.38 -13.24 24.78
CA PRO A 521 -10.40 -14.68 25.10
C PRO A 521 -9.86 -15.60 23.97
N PHE A 522 -10.01 -15.16 22.72
CA PHE A 522 -9.50 -15.83 21.51
C PHE A 522 -8.24 -15.16 20.93
N GLY A 523 -7.66 -14.19 21.64
CA GLY A 523 -6.50 -13.41 21.19
C GLY A 523 -5.18 -14.17 21.30
N LEU A 524 -4.13 -13.55 20.76
CA LEU A 524 -2.79 -14.15 20.60
C LEU A 524 -2.24 -14.73 21.92
N ARG A 525 -2.42 -14.02 23.05
CA ARG A 525 -1.91 -14.47 24.36
C ARG A 525 -2.57 -15.77 24.80
N GLN A 526 -3.89 -15.85 24.67
CA GLN A 526 -4.67 -17.02 25.07
C GLN A 526 -4.34 -18.23 24.20
N LEU A 527 -4.25 -18.03 22.88
CA LEU A 527 -3.94 -19.10 21.94
C LEU A 527 -2.49 -19.59 22.11
N SER A 528 -1.53 -18.67 22.18
CA SER A 528 -0.10 -19.00 22.32
C SER A 528 0.21 -19.71 23.63
N LYS A 529 -0.24 -19.18 24.78
CA LYS A 529 0.06 -19.78 26.08
C LYS A 529 -0.54 -21.18 26.26
N ASN A 530 -1.63 -21.47 25.55
CA ASN A 530 -2.30 -22.77 25.58
C ASN A 530 -1.85 -23.70 24.43
N GLY A 531 -0.75 -23.36 23.75
CA GLY A 531 -0.05 -24.27 22.84
C GLY A 531 -0.58 -24.31 21.41
N LYS A 532 -1.43 -23.37 20.99
CA LYS A 532 -1.82 -23.25 19.58
C LYS A 532 -0.69 -22.65 18.75
N HIS A 533 -0.53 -23.13 17.53
CA HIS A 533 0.42 -22.56 16.59
C HIS A 533 -0.18 -21.31 15.95
N VAL A 534 0.01 -20.17 16.61
CA VAL A 534 -0.61 -18.89 16.25
C VAL A 534 0.41 -17.91 15.69
N VAL A 535 0.00 -17.13 14.69
CA VAL A 535 0.76 -15.98 14.16
C VAL A 535 -0.13 -14.74 14.06
N LEU A 536 0.47 -13.57 14.18
CA LEU A 536 -0.15 -12.30 13.80
C LEU A 536 0.16 -12.01 12.32
N MET A 537 -0.84 -11.61 11.53
CA MET A 537 -0.59 -11.00 10.22
C MET A 537 -0.31 -9.50 10.40
N ARG A 538 0.96 -9.12 10.48
CA ARG A 538 1.41 -7.82 11.00
C ARG A 538 1.10 -6.62 10.11
N ASP A 539 0.82 -6.82 8.83
CA ASP A 539 0.40 -5.77 7.90
C ASP A 539 -1.13 -5.65 7.78
N MET A 540 -1.90 -6.55 8.41
CA MET A 540 -3.37 -6.52 8.50
C MET A 540 -3.83 -6.17 9.92
N THR A 541 -3.15 -5.19 10.54
CA THR A 541 -3.40 -4.82 11.94
C THR A 541 -3.23 -3.32 12.18
N ASP A 542 -3.87 -2.81 13.23
CA ASP A 542 -3.73 -1.43 13.71
C ASP A 542 -3.69 -1.39 15.25
N THR A 543 -3.18 -0.33 15.86
CA THR A 543 -3.02 -0.21 17.33
C THR A 543 -3.79 0.99 17.87
N MET A 544 -4.28 0.94 19.11
CA MET A 544 -4.69 2.17 19.80
C MET A 544 -3.48 2.80 20.46
N TYR A 545 -2.90 3.82 19.84
CA TYR A 545 -1.74 4.54 20.35
C TYR A 545 -1.86 6.04 20.04
N ASN A 546 -1.73 6.85 21.09
CA ASN A 546 -1.65 8.30 20.99
C ASN A 546 -0.17 8.72 20.84
N PRO A 547 0.25 9.30 19.70
CA PRO A 547 1.62 9.81 19.52
C PRO A 547 2.03 10.90 20.51
N ALA A 548 1.09 11.56 21.18
CA ALA A 548 1.36 12.52 22.26
C ALA A 548 1.65 11.84 23.61
N SER A 549 1.59 10.52 23.68
CA SER A 549 1.91 9.70 24.85
C SER A 549 3.24 8.95 24.61
N PRO A 550 3.98 8.58 25.67
CA PRO A 550 5.21 7.82 25.53
C PRO A 550 5.03 6.57 24.63
N PRO A 551 5.96 6.27 23.73
CA PRO A 551 7.30 6.84 23.63
C PRO A 551 7.44 8.02 22.66
N TYR A 552 6.35 8.72 22.34
CA TYR A 552 6.32 9.91 21.47
C TYR A 552 6.86 9.66 20.06
N VAL A 553 6.39 8.59 19.44
CA VAL A 553 6.70 8.26 18.04
C VAL A 553 5.44 8.37 17.20
N SER A 554 5.58 8.27 15.88
CA SER A 554 4.44 8.16 14.97
C SER A 554 3.51 7.02 15.39
N HIS A 555 2.24 7.15 15.01
CA HIS A 555 1.28 6.08 15.23
C HIS A 555 1.81 4.73 14.67
N PHE A 556 2.34 4.75 13.45
CA PHE A 556 2.83 3.56 12.74
C PHE A 556 4.08 2.95 13.38
N CYS A 557 4.99 3.77 13.90
CA CYS A 557 6.09 3.30 14.74
C CYS A 557 5.57 2.66 16.03
N GLY A 558 4.55 3.25 16.67
CA GLY A 558 3.90 2.67 17.84
C GLY A 558 3.32 1.27 17.56
N THR A 559 2.68 1.10 16.41
CA THR A 559 2.20 -0.20 15.94
C THR A 559 3.35 -1.19 15.73
N GLU A 560 4.45 -0.80 15.08
CA GLU A 560 5.61 -1.68 14.90
C GLU A 560 6.26 -2.07 16.23
N LEU A 561 6.28 -1.20 17.23
CA LEU A 561 6.80 -1.53 18.57
C LEU A 561 5.95 -2.61 19.26
N ILE A 562 4.63 -2.63 19.03
CA ILE A 562 3.74 -3.69 19.51
C ILE A 562 3.97 -4.99 18.73
N VAL A 563 4.14 -4.92 17.42
CA VAL A 563 4.50 -6.08 16.59
C VAL A 563 5.83 -6.68 17.06
N GLU A 564 6.84 -5.86 17.32
CA GLU A 564 8.11 -6.29 17.90
C GLU A 564 7.92 -6.97 19.26
N HIS A 565 7.10 -6.41 20.15
CA HIS A 565 6.80 -7.03 21.45
C HIS A 565 6.16 -8.41 21.28
N ILE A 566 5.28 -8.56 20.30
CA ILE A 566 4.68 -9.84 19.93
C ILE A 566 5.73 -10.83 19.41
N GLU A 567 6.60 -10.39 18.49
CA GLU A 567 7.68 -11.20 17.91
C GLU A 567 8.69 -11.71 18.94
N LYS A 568 8.91 -10.93 20.02
CA LYS A 568 9.81 -11.28 21.13
C LYS A 568 9.20 -12.28 22.10
N TYR A 569 7.95 -12.05 22.49
CA TYR A 569 7.41 -12.64 23.71
C TYR A 569 6.14 -13.46 23.51
N VAL A 570 5.39 -13.28 22.42
CA VAL A 570 4.06 -13.88 22.27
C VAL A 570 4.05 -14.95 21.19
N CYS A 571 4.33 -14.59 19.94
CA CYS A 571 4.23 -15.50 18.80
C CYS A 571 4.99 -14.94 17.57
N PRO A 572 5.28 -15.78 16.56
CA PRO A 572 5.76 -15.28 15.27
C PRO A 572 4.73 -14.38 14.57
N THR A 573 5.20 -13.63 13.58
CA THR A 573 4.38 -12.81 12.69
C THR A 573 4.59 -13.23 11.22
N ILE A 574 3.60 -12.96 10.39
CA ILE A 574 3.64 -13.11 8.93
C ILE A 574 3.13 -11.82 8.27
N THR A 575 3.21 -11.73 6.94
CA THR A 575 2.56 -10.65 6.17
C THR A 575 1.55 -11.22 5.18
N SER A 576 0.63 -10.38 4.70
CA SER A 576 -0.34 -10.75 3.65
C SER A 576 0.34 -11.24 2.37
N VAL A 577 1.59 -10.85 2.12
CA VAL A 577 2.43 -11.29 0.99
C VAL A 577 2.62 -12.79 0.94
N ASP A 578 2.68 -13.47 2.09
CA ASP A 578 2.82 -14.93 2.12
C ASP A 578 1.65 -15.63 1.42
N LEU A 579 0.47 -14.98 1.39
CA LEU A 579 -0.73 -15.47 0.71
C LEU A 579 -0.95 -14.84 -0.67
N LEU A 580 -0.75 -13.53 -0.78
CA LEU A 580 -1.16 -12.72 -1.92
C LEU A 580 -0.02 -12.41 -2.89
N GLY A 581 1.24 -12.57 -2.47
CA GLY A 581 2.40 -12.04 -3.17
C GLY A 581 2.46 -10.50 -3.14
N GLY A 582 3.43 -9.95 -3.86
CA GLY A 582 3.66 -8.50 -3.96
C GLY A 582 4.30 -7.91 -2.71
N GLU A 583 3.93 -6.68 -2.38
CA GLU A 583 4.46 -5.93 -1.23
C GLU A 583 3.49 -5.96 -0.04
N PRO A 584 4.00 -5.89 1.21
CA PRO A 584 3.16 -5.74 2.39
C PRO A 584 2.31 -4.47 2.31
N PHE A 585 1.11 -4.52 2.88
CA PHE A 585 0.27 -3.32 2.98
C PHE A 585 0.98 -2.22 3.79
N HIS A 586 0.90 -0.99 3.29
CA HIS A 586 1.37 0.20 3.96
C HIS A 586 0.27 1.26 3.94
N PHE A 587 0.08 1.94 5.06
CA PHE A 587 -0.82 3.09 5.12
C PHE A 587 -0.23 4.24 4.28
N PRO A 588 -1.03 4.99 3.50
CA PRO A 588 -0.55 6.14 2.74
C PRO A 588 0.07 7.24 3.62
N GLU A 589 -0.34 7.32 4.88
CA GLU A 589 0.21 8.26 5.86
C GLU A 589 1.51 7.76 6.52
N ASP A 590 1.93 6.51 6.27
CA ASP A 590 3.16 5.94 6.82
C ASP A 590 4.38 6.41 6.01
N ARG A 591 5.14 7.37 6.57
CA ARG A 591 6.24 8.09 5.89
C ARG A 591 7.62 7.46 6.12
N ARG A 592 7.69 6.16 6.39
CA ARG A 592 8.90 5.48 6.86
C ARG A 592 9.80 4.93 5.73
N HIS A 593 9.76 5.48 4.51
CA HIS A 593 10.72 5.12 3.45
C HIS A 593 11.89 6.12 3.36
N VAL A 594 13.09 5.68 3.76
CA VAL A 594 14.32 6.48 3.72
C VAL A 594 15.22 6.01 2.57
N LEU A 595 15.68 6.94 1.72
CA LEU A 595 16.75 6.70 0.75
C LEU A 595 18.06 7.32 1.24
N MET A 596 19.12 6.51 1.34
CA MET A 596 20.47 6.94 1.63
C MET A 596 21.31 6.99 0.35
N LEU A 597 21.70 8.19 -0.07
CA LEU A 597 22.59 8.41 -1.22
C LEU A 597 24.03 8.55 -0.73
N ILE A 598 24.86 7.54 -1.04
CA ILE A 598 26.22 7.42 -0.52
C ILE A 598 27.23 7.52 -1.66
N GLY A 599 28.00 8.60 -1.68
CA GLY A 599 29.10 8.86 -2.60
C GLY A 599 30.27 9.55 -1.90
N ASP A 600 30.44 9.28 -0.60
CA ASP A 600 31.59 9.72 0.16
C ASP A 600 32.76 8.75 -0.04
N ASP A 601 33.98 9.27 -0.03
CA ASP A 601 35.22 8.49 -0.18
C ASP A 601 36.24 8.77 0.92
N GLU A 602 35.85 9.48 1.98
CA GLU A 602 36.78 10.01 3.01
C GLU A 602 36.42 9.52 4.42
N TYR A 603 35.14 9.48 4.77
CA TYR A 603 34.60 9.27 6.12
C TYR A 603 33.96 7.90 6.33
N LYS A 604 34.03 7.03 5.31
CA LYS A 604 33.54 5.64 5.33
C LYS A 604 32.04 5.51 5.59
N THR A 605 31.25 6.46 5.11
CA THR A 605 29.79 6.41 5.31
C THR A 605 29.13 5.27 4.53
N GLU A 606 29.82 4.69 3.54
CA GLU A 606 29.45 3.43 2.90
C GLU A 606 29.44 2.23 3.83
N LEU A 607 30.05 2.34 5.02
CA LEU A 607 29.98 1.33 6.07
C LEU A 607 29.02 1.75 7.19
N THR A 608 29.14 2.99 7.66
CA THR A 608 28.43 3.42 8.87
C THR A 608 26.96 3.73 8.68
N LEU A 609 26.54 4.25 7.51
CA LEU A 609 25.13 4.51 7.24
C LEU A 609 24.31 3.23 7.07
N PRO A 610 24.77 2.21 6.32
CA PRO A 610 24.10 0.91 6.30
C PRO A 610 24.01 0.28 7.70
N GLU A 611 25.08 0.34 8.49
CA GLU A 611 25.07 -0.18 9.87
C GLU A 611 24.08 0.58 10.77
N PHE A 612 24.02 1.91 10.66
CA PHE A 612 23.04 2.74 11.36
C PHE A 612 21.60 2.38 10.94
N ALA A 613 21.34 2.21 9.64
CA ALA A 613 20.03 1.81 9.14
C ALA A 613 19.57 0.49 9.76
N GLU A 614 20.43 -0.53 9.73
CA GLU A 614 20.12 -1.87 10.26
C GLU A 614 19.89 -1.86 11.77
N LYS A 615 20.67 -1.06 12.51
CA LYS A 615 20.60 -1.02 13.98
C LYS A 615 19.49 -0.13 14.53
N GLU A 616 19.21 0.98 13.85
CA GLU A 616 18.38 2.05 14.43
C GLU A 616 17.08 2.28 13.64
N LEU A 617 17.06 2.08 12.32
CA LEU A 617 15.88 2.37 11.47
C LEU A 617 15.04 1.12 11.20
N VAL A 618 15.65 0.03 10.74
CA VAL A 618 14.94 -1.22 10.43
C VAL A 618 14.15 -1.75 11.64
N PRO A 619 14.67 -1.71 12.88
CA PRO A 619 13.90 -2.16 14.04
C PRO A 619 12.64 -1.34 14.31
N LEU A 620 12.60 -0.07 13.87
CA LEU A 620 11.46 0.85 13.98
C LEU A 620 10.51 0.78 12.77
N GLY A 621 10.73 -0.20 11.87
CA GLY A 621 9.89 -0.47 10.71
C GLY A 621 10.15 0.44 9.52
N PHE A 622 11.30 1.10 9.46
CA PHE A 622 11.68 1.88 8.28
C PHE A 622 12.07 0.98 7.12
N THR A 623 11.53 1.29 5.94
CA THR A 623 12.06 0.79 4.67
C THR A 623 13.25 1.65 4.30
N VAL A 624 14.42 1.03 4.12
CA VAL A 624 15.65 1.75 3.78
C VAL A 624 16.17 1.32 2.41
N THR A 625 16.32 2.26 1.50
CA THR A 625 16.97 2.06 0.20
C THR A 625 18.34 2.73 0.22
N ILE A 626 19.39 1.98 -0.10
CA ILE A 626 20.76 2.51 -0.11
C ILE A 626 21.27 2.53 -1.54
N ILE A 627 21.66 3.71 -2.02
CA ILE A 627 22.23 3.91 -3.35
C ILE A 627 23.68 4.36 -3.19
N HIS A 628 24.61 3.49 -3.57
CA HIS A 628 26.03 3.83 -3.63
C HIS A 628 26.40 4.44 -4.98
N ALA A 629 27.40 5.31 -5.00
CA ALA A 629 28.08 5.69 -6.24
C ALA A 629 28.67 4.44 -6.91
N ASP A 630 28.61 4.36 -8.25
CA ASP A 630 29.18 3.24 -9.00
C ASP A 630 30.70 3.20 -8.75
N PRO A 631 31.27 2.04 -8.37
CA PRO A 631 32.73 1.92 -8.18
C PRO A 631 33.54 2.19 -9.46
N LYS A 632 32.93 2.10 -10.65
CA LYS A 632 33.55 2.39 -11.95
C LYS A 632 33.29 3.82 -12.42
N ASP A 633 32.21 4.44 -11.96
CA ASP A 633 31.90 5.83 -12.23
C ASP A 633 31.39 6.51 -10.96
N ARG A 634 32.29 7.26 -10.30
CA ARG A 634 31.99 7.96 -9.05
C ARG A 634 30.82 8.95 -9.16
N ASN A 635 30.46 9.36 -10.37
CA ASN A 635 29.38 10.30 -10.66
C ASN A 635 28.07 9.58 -11.02
N ASP A 636 28.07 8.27 -11.17
CA ASP A 636 26.84 7.51 -11.41
C ASP A 636 26.28 6.99 -10.09
N PHE A 637 24.96 7.12 -9.91
CA PHE A 637 24.22 6.54 -8.79
C PHE A 637 23.13 5.59 -9.31
N PRO A 638 23.50 4.33 -9.63
CA PRO A 638 22.59 3.38 -10.28
C PRO A 638 21.30 3.16 -9.48
N GLY A 639 20.15 3.25 -10.15
CA GLY A 639 18.83 3.06 -9.54
C GLY A 639 18.25 4.28 -8.82
N LEU A 640 18.97 5.40 -8.69
CA LEU A 640 18.48 6.59 -7.99
C LEU A 640 17.17 7.14 -8.59
N VAL A 641 17.07 7.19 -9.93
CA VAL A 641 15.91 7.77 -10.63
C VAL A 641 14.63 6.98 -10.34
N ASP A 642 14.71 5.66 -10.20
CA ASP A 642 13.56 4.80 -9.94
C ASP A 642 13.22 4.71 -8.45
N ALA A 643 14.23 4.79 -7.58
CA ALA A 643 14.08 4.62 -6.14
C ALA A 643 13.62 5.90 -5.43
N LEU A 644 14.16 7.07 -5.80
CA LEU A 644 13.91 8.32 -5.08
C LEU A 644 12.44 8.77 -5.05
N PRO A 645 11.64 8.60 -6.14
CA PRO A 645 10.22 8.95 -6.10
C PRO A 645 9.42 8.21 -5.02
N LYS A 646 9.86 7.01 -4.63
CA LYS A 646 9.21 6.17 -3.60
C LYS A 646 9.57 6.60 -2.18
N ALA A 647 10.73 7.25 -2.00
CA ALA A 647 11.21 7.65 -0.69
C ALA A 647 10.46 8.88 -0.14
N ASP A 648 10.27 8.89 1.18
CA ASP A 648 9.76 10.02 1.94
C ASP A 648 10.91 10.94 2.38
N LEU A 649 12.10 10.38 2.65
CA LEU A 649 13.29 11.14 3.09
C LEU A 649 14.52 10.78 2.26
N LEU A 650 15.26 11.80 1.83
CA LEU A 650 16.58 11.66 1.23
C LEU A 650 17.69 12.01 2.24
N ILE A 651 18.58 11.06 2.54
CA ILE A 651 19.81 11.30 3.31
C ILE A 651 20.97 11.35 2.32
N VAL A 652 21.68 12.47 2.28
CA VAL A 652 22.82 12.70 1.39
C VAL A 652 24.12 12.59 2.19
N SER A 653 25.00 11.69 1.75
CA SER A 653 26.40 11.62 2.14
C SER A 653 27.24 11.41 0.88
N ALA A 654 27.49 12.50 0.16
CA ALA A 654 28.26 12.48 -1.07
C ALA A 654 29.26 13.63 -1.08
N ARG A 655 30.37 13.44 -1.78
CA ARG A 655 31.48 14.40 -1.77
C ARG A 655 31.90 14.75 -3.20
N ARG A 656 31.68 16.00 -3.61
CA ARG A 656 32.19 16.55 -4.88
C ARG A 656 31.91 15.67 -6.10
N ARG A 657 30.67 15.23 -6.23
CA ARG A 657 30.16 14.48 -7.38
C ARG A 657 29.50 15.42 -8.37
N THR A 658 29.49 15.04 -9.63
CA THR A 658 28.73 15.71 -10.69
C THR A 658 27.82 14.67 -11.33
N PRO A 659 26.65 14.36 -10.70
CA PRO A 659 25.83 13.23 -11.13
C PRO A 659 25.36 13.36 -12.57
N LYS A 660 24.90 12.25 -13.15
CA LYS A 660 24.15 12.32 -14.42
C LYS A 660 23.01 13.31 -14.28
N LYS A 661 22.71 14.07 -15.33
CA LYS A 661 21.71 15.13 -15.28
C LYS A 661 20.36 14.64 -14.74
N GLU A 662 19.89 13.48 -15.21
CA GLU A 662 18.64 12.86 -14.78
C GLU A 662 18.61 12.50 -13.28
N GLN A 663 19.74 12.09 -12.71
CA GLN A 663 19.90 11.77 -11.30
C GLN A 663 19.84 13.04 -10.45
N LEU A 664 20.53 14.10 -10.87
CA LEU A 664 20.49 15.39 -10.17
C LEU A 664 19.11 16.06 -10.30
N ASP A 665 18.45 15.92 -11.44
CA ASP A 665 17.06 16.36 -11.66
C ASP A 665 16.08 15.61 -10.76
N ALA A 666 16.28 14.31 -10.50
CA ALA A 666 15.46 13.55 -9.55
C ALA A 666 15.58 14.12 -8.13
N ILE A 667 16.79 14.48 -7.69
CA ILE A 667 17.01 15.14 -6.39
C ILE A 667 16.33 16.50 -6.32
N ARG A 668 16.43 17.30 -7.39
CA ARG A 668 15.72 18.58 -7.49
C ARG A 668 14.21 18.40 -7.37
N ARG A 669 13.65 17.37 -8.04
CA ARG A 669 12.21 17.06 -7.99
C ARG A 669 11.75 16.67 -6.59
N HIS A 670 12.48 15.77 -5.93
CA HIS A 670 12.20 15.37 -4.54
C HIS A 670 12.08 16.59 -3.61
N ILE A 671 13.04 17.52 -3.71
CA ILE A 671 13.04 18.75 -2.91
C ILE A 671 11.91 19.71 -3.33
N ALA A 672 11.64 19.83 -4.64
CA ALA A 672 10.58 20.69 -5.18
C ALA A 672 9.18 20.25 -4.76
N GLU A 673 8.97 18.95 -4.56
CA GLU A 673 7.76 18.36 -3.98
C GLU A 673 7.63 18.61 -2.47
N GLY A 674 8.64 19.23 -1.85
CA GLY A 674 8.69 19.51 -0.42
C GLY A 674 9.11 18.31 0.43
N LYS A 675 9.59 17.23 -0.18
CA LYS A 675 10.03 16.05 0.56
C LYS A 675 11.35 16.35 1.31
N PRO A 676 11.49 15.88 2.55
CA PRO A 676 12.62 16.22 3.41
C PRO A 676 13.97 15.72 2.90
N VAL A 677 15.02 16.42 3.36
CA VAL A 677 16.43 16.08 3.10
C VAL A 677 17.26 16.16 4.37
N ILE A 678 18.14 15.19 4.57
CA ILE A 678 19.20 15.25 5.60
C ILE A 678 20.56 15.27 4.92
N GLY A 679 21.41 16.22 5.31
CA GLY A 679 22.80 16.29 4.88
C GLY A 679 23.75 15.86 5.99
N ILE A 680 24.66 14.94 5.68
CA ILE A 680 25.67 14.46 6.62
C ILE A 680 27.06 14.80 6.08
N ARG A 681 27.87 15.45 6.91
CA ARG A 681 29.29 15.73 6.69
C ARG A 681 29.53 16.41 5.33
N THR A 682 29.98 15.65 4.33
CA THR A 682 30.37 16.11 2.99
C THR A 682 29.20 16.57 2.13
N ALA A 683 27.97 16.35 2.58
CA ALA A 683 26.76 16.82 1.91
C ALA A 683 26.77 18.31 1.57
N SER A 684 27.46 19.15 2.35
CA SER A 684 27.61 20.59 2.09
C SER A 684 28.37 20.93 0.80
N HIS A 685 28.95 19.93 0.14
CA HIS A 685 29.58 20.07 -1.16
C HIS A 685 29.40 18.78 -1.98
N ALA A 686 28.21 18.18 -1.88
CA ALA A 686 27.87 16.92 -2.52
C ALA A 686 27.94 16.99 -4.04
N PHE A 687 27.31 18.00 -4.64
CA PHE A 687 27.02 18.05 -6.08
C PHE A 687 27.83 19.10 -6.84
N SER A 688 28.98 19.51 -6.30
CA SER A 688 29.85 20.51 -6.92
C SER A 688 31.32 20.14 -6.77
N LEU A 689 32.08 20.36 -7.83
CA LEU A 689 33.55 20.28 -7.77
C LEU A 689 34.13 21.45 -6.96
N ARG A 690 35.44 21.43 -6.71
CA ARG A 690 36.12 22.56 -6.04
C ARG A 690 35.99 23.82 -6.89
N ALA A 691 35.92 24.98 -6.22
CA ALA A 691 36.02 26.27 -6.90
C ALA A 691 37.23 26.31 -7.84
N GLY A 692 37.02 26.78 -9.07
CA GLY A 692 38.04 26.83 -10.13
C GLY A 692 38.23 25.54 -10.95
N SER A 693 37.45 24.47 -10.68
CA SER A 693 37.43 23.29 -11.56
C SER A 693 36.78 23.61 -12.89
N ASP A 694 37.28 23.06 -14.00
CA ASP A 694 36.66 23.21 -15.31
C ASP A 694 35.39 22.35 -15.40
N THR A 695 34.23 23.01 -15.46
CA THR A 695 32.91 22.39 -15.59
C THR A 695 32.31 22.52 -17.00
N SER A 696 33.04 23.13 -17.94
CA SER A 696 32.53 23.48 -19.28
C SER A 696 32.05 22.27 -20.09
N LYS A 697 32.62 21.09 -19.83
CA LYS A 697 32.33 19.84 -20.55
C LYS A 697 31.31 18.93 -19.86
N LEU A 698 30.82 19.27 -18.67
CA LEU A 698 29.91 18.39 -17.92
C LEU A 698 28.64 18.07 -18.74
N ALA A 699 28.04 19.09 -19.36
CA ALA A 699 26.83 18.90 -20.16
C ALA A 699 27.06 17.98 -21.39
N GLU A 700 28.22 18.08 -22.05
CA GLU A 700 28.61 17.20 -23.16
C GLU A 700 28.77 15.74 -22.72
N GLN A 701 29.11 15.52 -21.45
CA GLN A 701 29.25 14.20 -20.82
C GLN A 701 27.93 13.69 -20.23
N GLY A 702 26.83 14.45 -20.34
CA GLY A 702 25.55 14.11 -19.71
C GLY A 702 25.53 14.28 -18.19
N LEU A 703 26.54 14.98 -17.64
CA LEU A 703 26.69 15.26 -16.21
C LEU A 703 26.20 16.66 -15.87
N ASP A 704 25.88 16.88 -14.60
CA ASP A 704 25.44 18.18 -14.09
C ASP A 704 26.05 18.48 -12.71
N SER A 705 25.98 19.74 -12.30
CA SER A 705 26.46 20.22 -11.01
C SER A 705 25.48 21.20 -10.37
N TRP A 706 25.52 21.29 -9.04
CA TRP A 706 24.68 22.20 -8.26
C TRP A 706 25.54 23.01 -7.29
N LEU A 707 26.05 24.14 -7.79
CA LEU A 707 27.07 24.93 -7.09
C LEU A 707 26.58 25.55 -5.76
N ASP A 708 25.33 26.00 -5.71
CA ASP A 708 24.74 26.66 -4.54
C ASP A 708 23.90 25.69 -3.68
N TYR A 709 24.03 24.38 -3.87
CA TYR A 709 23.24 23.36 -3.17
C TYR A 709 23.22 23.54 -1.64
N ASP A 710 24.38 23.78 -1.02
CA ASP A 710 24.48 23.97 0.44
C ASP A 710 23.69 25.19 0.93
N ALA A 711 23.87 26.33 0.26
CA ALA A 711 23.19 27.57 0.60
C ALA A 711 21.69 27.53 0.27
N ALA A 712 21.30 26.86 -0.81
CA ALA A 712 19.91 26.77 -1.27
C ALA A 712 19.08 25.77 -0.45
N ILE A 713 19.69 24.63 -0.08
CA ILE A 713 18.99 23.49 0.54
C ILE A 713 19.30 23.43 2.03
N HIS A 714 20.56 23.26 2.42
CA HIS A 714 20.92 23.15 3.83
C HIS A 714 20.88 24.49 4.58
N GLY A 715 20.98 25.61 3.88
CA GLY A 715 21.17 26.93 4.51
C GLY A 715 22.59 27.13 5.07
N GLY A 716 23.52 26.26 4.66
CA GLY A 716 24.93 26.31 5.03
C GLY A 716 25.74 27.27 4.16
N ASN A 717 26.98 27.47 4.56
CA ASN A 717 27.96 28.26 3.82
C ASN A 717 29.36 27.64 3.96
N TYR A 718 29.52 26.41 3.47
CA TYR A 718 30.78 25.69 3.58
C TYR A 718 31.94 26.41 2.86
N GLN A 719 32.97 26.77 3.62
CA GLN A 719 34.18 27.45 3.14
C GLN A 719 35.46 26.64 3.41
N GLY A 720 35.36 25.33 3.64
CA GLY A 720 36.49 24.48 4.02
C GLY A 720 36.50 24.15 5.51
N HIS A 721 37.67 23.89 6.09
CA HIS A 721 37.81 23.41 7.47
C HIS A 721 39.12 23.87 8.12
N HIS A 722 39.18 23.86 9.45
CA HIS A 722 40.34 24.33 10.25
C HIS A 722 41.47 23.28 10.39
N GLY A 723 41.68 22.41 9.40
CA GLY A 723 42.70 21.34 9.44
C GLY A 723 42.27 20.08 10.21
N VAL A 724 43.16 19.07 10.26
CA VAL A 724 42.94 17.78 10.94
C VAL A 724 43.75 17.77 12.24
N GLY A 725 43.18 17.30 13.36
CA GLY A 725 43.97 17.08 14.59
C GLY A 725 43.27 17.45 15.90
N PRO A 726 42.62 18.62 16.05
CA PRO A 726 41.94 18.96 17.29
C PRO A 726 40.56 18.29 17.38
N THR A 727 40.27 17.64 18.51
CA THR A 727 38.90 17.20 18.84
C THR A 727 38.01 18.42 18.98
N THR A 728 36.87 18.41 18.30
CA THR A 728 35.89 19.51 18.39
C THR A 728 35.06 19.34 19.65
N ALA A 729 35.13 20.31 20.55
CA ALA A 729 34.21 20.42 21.68
C ALA A 729 32.84 20.88 21.16
N ILE A 730 31.76 20.29 21.68
CA ILE A 730 30.40 20.51 21.19
C ILE A 730 29.54 21.10 22.30
N THR A 731 28.81 22.16 21.98
CA THR A 731 27.83 22.79 22.87
C THR A 731 26.50 22.98 22.16
N VAL A 732 25.43 23.11 22.93
CA VAL A 732 24.09 23.45 22.40
C VAL A 732 24.06 24.92 22.02
N ALA A 733 23.54 25.22 20.83
CA ALA A 733 23.33 26.60 20.37
C ALA A 733 22.31 27.34 21.25
N GLU A 734 22.44 28.65 21.36
CA GLU A 734 21.52 29.48 22.13
C GLU A 734 20.07 29.33 21.61
N GLY A 735 19.12 29.03 22.50
CA GLY A 735 17.71 28.83 22.16
C GLY A 735 17.33 27.41 21.69
N ALA A 736 18.31 26.52 21.49
CA ALA A 736 18.06 25.16 20.99
C ALA A 736 17.83 24.10 22.08
N GLN A 737 17.92 24.44 23.38
CA GLN A 737 17.94 23.47 24.48
C GLN A 737 16.72 22.54 24.51
N ASN A 738 15.56 23.03 24.06
CA ASN A 738 14.32 22.27 24.03
C ASN A 738 13.93 21.80 22.61
N HIS A 739 14.84 21.91 21.63
CA HIS A 739 14.54 21.50 20.27
C HIS A 739 14.32 19.98 20.21
N PRO A 740 13.27 19.48 19.52
CA PRO A 740 12.94 18.05 19.49
C PRO A 740 14.12 17.13 19.11
N ILE A 741 14.92 17.51 18.11
CA ILE A 741 16.11 16.75 17.66
C ILE A 741 17.14 16.51 18.79
N LEU A 742 17.25 17.40 19.78
CA LEU A 742 18.25 17.30 20.85
C LEU A 742 17.75 16.53 22.07
N ARG A 743 16.46 16.17 22.14
CA ARG A 743 15.91 15.46 23.29
C ARG A 743 16.56 14.08 23.43
N GLY A 744 17.08 13.77 24.62
CA GLY A 744 17.78 12.50 24.88
C GLY A 744 19.20 12.39 24.30
N VAL A 745 19.69 13.41 23.59
CA VAL A 745 21.07 13.48 23.09
C VAL A 745 21.99 13.94 24.23
N ASP A 746 22.96 13.11 24.62
CA ASP A 746 23.98 13.47 25.60
C ASP A 746 25.06 14.35 24.96
N VAL A 747 24.71 15.62 24.73
CA VAL A 747 25.60 16.60 24.08
C VAL A 747 26.84 16.87 24.92
N ALA A 748 26.76 16.77 26.25
CA ALA A 748 27.88 17.04 27.15
C ALA A 748 29.05 16.08 26.93
N ASN A 749 28.77 14.85 26.52
CA ASN A 749 29.78 13.82 26.24
C ASN A 749 30.02 13.59 24.74
N LEU A 750 29.29 14.28 23.86
CA LEU A 750 29.49 14.19 22.41
C LEU A 750 30.73 14.99 21.99
N GLN A 751 31.66 14.34 21.31
CA GLN A 751 32.88 14.97 20.78
C GLN A 751 32.94 14.81 19.26
N GLY A 752 33.21 15.90 18.54
CA GLY A 752 33.41 15.84 17.09
C GLY A 752 34.81 15.30 16.78
N LYS A 753 34.87 14.16 16.07
CA LYS A 753 36.14 13.46 15.77
C LYS A 753 36.69 13.80 14.38
N GLY A 754 35.90 14.45 13.52
CA GLY A 754 36.38 15.03 12.26
C GLY A 754 36.83 16.49 12.37
N SER A 755 37.42 17.02 11.29
CA SER A 755 37.72 18.46 11.17
C SER A 755 36.49 19.36 11.37
N LEU A 756 36.67 20.47 12.10
CA LEU A 756 35.69 21.55 12.23
C LEU A 756 35.53 22.30 10.91
N TYR A 757 34.32 22.31 10.36
CA TYR A 757 33.99 23.00 9.11
C TYR A 757 33.76 24.49 9.37
N ARG A 758 34.18 25.32 8.42
CA ARG A 758 33.87 26.76 8.39
C ARG A 758 32.54 26.94 7.68
N THR A 759 31.49 27.29 8.42
CA THR A 759 30.10 27.29 7.94
C THR A 759 29.38 28.61 8.18
N SER A 760 29.98 29.52 8.96
CA SER A 760 29.40 30.83 9.26
C SER A 760 29.61 31.85 8.13
N PRO A 761 28.65 32.78 7.91
CA PRO A 761 27.31 32.81 8.51
C PRO A 761 26.36 31.80 7.84
N LEU A 762 25.39 31.29 8.60
CA LEU A 762 24.26 30.51 8.08
C LEU A 762 23.21 31.42 7.43
N ALA A 763 22.35 30.85 6.59
CA ALA A 763 21.22 31.56 6.01
C ALA A 763 20.20 32.01 7.08
N ILE A 764 19.46 33.10 6.80
CA ILE A 764 18.57 33.74 7.78
C ILE A 764 17.44 32.83 8.31
N ASP A 765 16.96 31.89 7.50
CA ASP A 765 15.90 30.94 7.85
C ASP A 765 16.44 29.68 8.57
N THR A 766 17.74 29.65 8.88
CA THR A 766 18.41 28.49 9.47
C THR A 766 18.47 28.60 10.99
N VAL A 767 18.12 27.52 11.68
CA VAL A 767 18.15 27.44 13.16
C VAL A 767 19.31 26.56 13.60
N PRO A 768 20.40 27.13 14.14
CA PRO A 768 21.52 26.35 14.68
C PRO A 768 21.10 25.54 15.90
N LEU A 769 21.58 24.31 15.99
CA LEU A 769 21.32 23.39 17.11
C LEU A 769 22.57 23.10 17.93
N LEU A 770 23.70 22.86 17.27
CA LEU A 770 24.98 22.54 17.91
C LEU A 770 26.09 23.43 17.36
N ILE A 771 27.00 23.84 18.25
CA ILE A 771 28.18 24.65 17.96
C ILE A 771 29.43 23.83 18.26
N GLY A 772 30.38 23.83 17.32
CA GLY A 772 31.69 23.21 17.45
C GLY A 772 32.76 24.26 17.75
N THR A 773 33.66 23.96 18.68
CA THR A 773 34.80 24.82 19.03
C THR A 773 36.09 24.01 19.10
N ILE A 774 37.17 24.60 18.57
CA ILE A 774 38.55 24.15 18.78
C ILE A 774 39.37 25.33 19.30
N SER A 775 40.54 25.06 19.89
CA SER A 775 41.39 26.12 20.44
C SER A 775 41.79 27.14 19.37
N GLU A 776 41.75 28.43 19.71
CA GLU A 776 42.23 29.54 18.87
C GLU A 776 41.46 29.82 17.57
N THR A 777 40.25 29.26 17.39
CA THR A 777 39.36 29.60 16.27
C THR A 777 38.00 30.10 16.75
N ALA A 778 37.28 30.81 15.88
CA ALA A 778 35.88 31.14 16.15
C ALA A 778 35.03 29.85 16.22
N PRO A 779 34.00 29.81 17.08
CA PRO A 779 33.03 28.72 17.08
C PRO A 779 32.24 28.68 15.76
N GLU A 780 31.91 27.47 15.31
CA GLU A 780 31.19 27.26 14.05
C GLU A 780 29.95 26.39 14.29
N PRO A 781 28.81 26.67 13.63
CA PRO A 781 27.67 25.76 13.64
C PRO A 781 28.03 24.41 13.01
N ILE A 782 27.65 23.32 13.69
CA ILE A 782 27.93 21.94 13.25
C ILE A 782 26.68 21.07 13.10
N ALA A 783 25.53 21.53 13.58
CA ALA A 783 24.24 20.93 13.29
C ALA A 783 23.15 22.00 13.32
N TRP A 784 22.22 21.96 12.37
CA TRP A 784 21.15 22.95 12.24
C TRP A 784 19.97 22.43 11.45
N THR A 785 18.85 23.15 11.52
CA THR A 785 17.67 22.90 10.69
C THR A 785 17.41 24.05 9.74
N ASN A 786 16.80 23.76 8.59
CA ASN A 786 16.40 24.75 7.60
C ASN A 786 15.06 24.39 6.95
N ARG A 787 14.51 25.35 6.20
CA ARG A 787 13.45 25.12 5.21
C ARG A 787 14.03 25.45 3.84
N ALA A 788 14.15 24.44 2.98
CA ALA A 788 14.69 24.64 1.63
C ALA A 788 13.92 25.77 0.92
N LYS A 789 14.61 26.55 0.09
CA LYS A 789 13.96 27.56 -0.73
C LYS A 789 12.98 26.86 -1.69
N PRO A 790 11.73 27.31 -1.79
CA PRO A 790 10.77 26.66 -2.68
C PRO A 790 11.17 26.95 -4.14
N THR A 791 10.89 26.01 -5.03
CA THR A 791 11.17 26.16 -6.48
C THR A 791 10.24 27.16 -7.17
N THR A 792 9.11 27.46 -6.54
CA THR A 792 8.13 28.48 -6.96
C THR A 792 7.75 29.34 -5.75
N GLU A 793 7.30 30.58 -5.97
CA GLU A 793 6.96 31.54 -4.91
C GLU A 793 6.01 30.98 -3.82
N ASN A 794 5.10 30.07 -4.20
CA ASN A 794 4.14 29.41 -3.29
C ASN A 794 4.35 27.88 -3.17
N GLY A 795 5.53 27.37 -3.56
CA GLY A 795 5.82 25.93 -3.53
C GLY A 795 6.03 25.41 -2.10
N PRO A 796 5.84 24.10 -1.86
CA PRO A 796 6.14 23.51 -0.56
C PRO A 796 7.64 23.64 -0.26
N ARG A 797 7.98 23.85 1.02
CA ARG A 797 9.37 23.97 1.48
C ARG A 797 9.80 22.70 2.19
N ALA A 798 10.77 22.00 1.61
CA ALA A 798 11.33 20.80 2.23
C ALA A 798 11.92 21.10 3.61
N ARG A 799 11.65 20.22 4.57
CA ARG A 799 12.33 20.25 5.88
C ARG A 799 13.73 19.70 5.72
N VAL A 800 14.70 20.41 6.30
CA VAL A 800 16.11 20.04 6.18
C VAL A 800 16.75 19.98 7.55
N PHE A 801 17.49 18.91 7.80
CA PHE A 801 18.44 18.81 8.91
C PHE A 801 19.83 18.56 8.35
N TYR A 802 20.82 19.33 8.79
CA TYR A 802 22.21 19.12 8.39
C TYR A 802 23.08 18.98 9.62
N THR A 803 24.08 18.11 9.54
CA THR A 803 25.20 18.09 10.48
C THR A 803 26.52 17.90 9.76
N SER A 804 27.55 18.64 10.19
CA SER A 804 28.92 18.44 9.76
C SER A 804 29.60 17.28 10.50
N LEU A 805 28.91 16.57 11.39
CA LEU A 805 29.35 15.30 11.95
C LEU A 805 29.07 14.16 10.96
N GLY A 806 29.75 13.03 11.11
CA GLY A 806 29.61 11.86 10.23
C GLY A 806 30.91 11.11 9.98
N HIS A 807 31.97 11.38 10.75
CA HIS A 807 33.14 10.53 10.80
C HIS A 807 32.76 9.16 11.39
N VAL A 808 33.51 8.10 11.07
CA VAL A 808 33.29 6.76 11.64
C VAL A 808 33.23 6.76 13.17
N ASP A 809 34.09 7.56 13.81
CA ASP A 809 34.12 7.72 15.27
C ASP A 809 32.96 8.57 15.82
N ASP A 810 32.30 9.39 14.98
CA ASP A 810 31.04 10.03 15.38
C ASP A 810 29.94 8.95 15.43
N PHE A 811 29.83 8.09 14.42
CA PHE A 811 28.88 6.96 14.40
C PHE A 811 29.07 5.96 15.53
N ALA A 812 30.28 5.80 16.06
CA ALA A 812 30.55 4.99 17.24
C ALA A 812 29.87 5.54 18.51
N GLN A 813 29.62 6.86 18.58
CA GLN A 813 29.05 7.52 19.76
C GLN A 813 27.51 7.40 19.78
N PRO A 814 26.92 6.82 20.86
CA PRO A 814 25.47 6.80 21.10
C PRO A 814 24.76 8.14 20.88
N ALA A 815 25.36 9.23 21.35
CA ALA A 815 24.78 10.57 21.24
C ALA A 815 24.63 11.04 19.79
N PHE A 816 25.57 10.70 18.90
CA PHE A 816 25.46 11.08 17.49
C PHE A 816 24.40 10.26 16.75
N ARG A 817 24.31 8.94 17.01
CA ARG A 817 23.24 8.10 16.44
C ARG A 817 21.86 8.62 16.87
N LYS A 818 21.71 9.03 18.13
CA LYS A 818 20.50 9.69 18.64
C LYS A 818 20.20 11.01 17.94
N LEU A 819 21.21 11.84 17.73
CA LEU A 819 21.07 13.12 17.01
C LEU A 819 20.55 12.88 15.59
N LEU A 820 21.13 11.93 14.86
CA LEU A 820 20.74 11.61 13.49
C LEU A 820 19.32 11.05 13.43
N LEU A 821 18.97 10.12 14.34
CA LEU A 821 17.62 9.58 14.42
C LEU A 821 16.58 10.65 14.77
N GLY A 822 16.91 11.57 15.69
CA GLY A 822 16.10 12.75 15.98
C GLY A 822 15.88 13.64 14.75
N GLY A 823 16.92 13.83 13.93
CA GLY A 823 16.83 14.52 12.65
C GLY A 823 15.88 13.84 11.66
N ILE A 824 15.93 12.50 11.57
CA ILE A 824 15.04 11.69 10.71
C ILE A 824 13.58 11.88 11.14
N PHE A 825 13.27 11.68 12.42
CA PHE A 825 11.91 11.85 12.91
C PHE A 825 11.41 13.28 12.75
N TRP A 826 12.23 14.28 13.06
CA TRP A 826 11.82 15.68 12.92
C TRP A 826 11.58 16.11 11.47
N THR A 827 12.36 15.58 10.52
CA THR A 827 12.19 15.93 9.11
C THR A 827 10.93 15.30 8.52
N LEU A 828 10.64 14.04 8.85
CA LEU A 828 9.43 13.34 8.42
C LEU A 828 8.18 13.86 9.14
N GLU A 829 8.20 13.88 10.47
CA GLU A 829 7.05 14.08 11.34
C GLU A 829 7.38 15.02 12.51
N PRO A 830 7.53 16.34 12.27
CA PRO A 830 8.03 17.30 13.26
C PRO A 830 7.13 17.43 14.50
N GLN A 831 5.85 17.05 14.39
CA GLN A 831 4.91 17.03 15.51
C GLN A 831 5.12 15.85 16.47
N TYR A 832 5.85 14.80 16.05
CA TYR A 832 6.06 13.55 16.81
C TYR A 832 7.55 13.21 17.00
N ALA A 833 8.44 14.21 16.91
CA ALA A 833 9.88 13.98 17.01
C ALA A 833 10.35 13.86 18.47
N ASP A 834 10.68 12.65 18.92
CA ASP A 834 11.33 12.40 20.22
C ASP A 834 12.42 11.31 20.13
N PRO A 835 13.72 11.65 20.28
CA PRO A 835 14.82 10.69 20.30
C PRO A 835 15.00 9.94 21.65
N SER A 836 14.20 10.18 22.69
CA SER A 836 14.29 9.46 23.97
C SER A 836 13.76 8.01 23.91
N THR A 837 13.02 7.64 22.85
CA THR A 837 12.63 6.26 22.54
C THR A 837 13.84 5.33 22.32
N ILE A 838 15.01 5.92 22.05
CA ILE A 838 16.27 5.26 21.71
C ILE A 838 16.96 4.60 22.91
N ASP A 839 16.61 5.00 24.14
CA ASP A 839 17.16 4.39 25.37
C ASP A 839 16.77 2.89 25.53
N ARG A 840 15.89 2.35 24.67
CA ARG A 840 15.58 0.92 24.57
C ARG A 840 16.39 0.16 23.50
N PHE A 841 16.97 0.84 22.53
CA PHE A 841 17.61 0.22 21.35
C PHE A 841 19.13 0.28 21.38
N LEU A 842 19.70 1.13 22.22
CA LEU A 842 21.13 1.14 22.48
C LEU A 842 21.44 0.21 23.65
N PRO A 843 22.25 -0.84 23.48
CA PRO A 843 22.77 -1.57 24.62
C PRO A 843 23.50 -0.57 25.50
N VAL A 844 22.95 -0.31 26.69
CA VAL A 844 23.69 0.36 27.75
C VAL A 844 24.81 -0.62 28.09
N ALA A 845 26.03 -0.32 27.64
CA ALA A 845 27.20 -0.93 28.25
C ALA A 845 27.14 -0.60 29.74
N LYS A 846 26.84 -1.60 30.56
CA LYS A 846 27.04 -1.52 32.00
C LYS A 846 28.51 -1.51 32.32
#